data_AF-A0AAU4LGF0-F1
#
_entry.id   AF-A0AAU4LGF0-F1
#
_cell.length_a   1.000
_cell.length_b   1.000
_cell.length_c   1.000
_cell.angle_alpha   90.00
_cell.angle_beta   90.00
_cell.angle_gamma   90.00
#
_symmetry.space_group_name_H-M   'P 1'
#
loop_
_entity.id
_entity.type
_entity.pdbx_description
1 polymer ?
#
loop_
_entity_poly.entity_id
_entity_poly.type
_entity_poly.pdbx_seq_one_letter_code
_entity_poly.pdbx_strand_id
1 'polypeptide(L)'
;MTPHPSRRAFLTASAAAALVPALLPGAASAATKAVSAPYAGYWYPDTFPSGTPGQGITWRSLKAWRAEDDADLAFNKAAVPLAKRFTPMPVNATARDGQARIQSLVSFGPTSSNPSQGAATADYYALTHWSYLDELVFWGGSSGEGLILAPNAPIVDAAHRHGVPVLGNVFLPPVAYGGDLRWTRDLVQKDSFGRFPLAERLVALATAYGFDGWFINAETGGGNSALAADMIGFVKELRSLGTPKGLRVCWYDSMTVNGSVSWQGALNDRNKPFFQAADSMFVDFRWSRSSLASSGQSAQQLGRSRYELWAGVDVEANGWNRSVDWDAIIPEKSADVVSLGFYRPEWTRNHLPTGRTPAQFHAADDRFWSGQSLDPSKPTPGDAWRAPASAVADRSTVDGVPFATVFNTGHGLRWYEGGKVTSEAPWNHLGVQDRLPSRQWVVRTNGQRPSVAYDFADAWHGGSSLLVHVPLGAPATVDLYATRLPLTTDTVIELTHRADTGRGTVELAVAVAEPSGPGKPHPYTYRAVGTLGPGSDWTTTTVRLTGLSGTVRALGVRLTASGGPVAWRLGALAVRDKAAQSPAAPSGLRIASATGGDLRFVWQTAPGAVRHYALHRVLHDGTRRFLGATCQRAFFVPGLTPEQGERSARFELRAVGELYITSTPATAVHPW
;
A
#
# COMPACT_ATOMS: atom_id res chain seq x y z
N MET A 1 -74.05 37.36 -3.53
CA MET A 1 -74.81 37.55 -2.28
C MET A 1 -73.84 37.86 -1.16
N THR A 2 -73.69 39.13 -0.81
CA THR A 2 -73.27 39.59 0.53
C THR A 2 -74.52 40.11 1.22
N PRO A 3 -74.55 40.14 2.56
CA PRO A 3 -74.42 41.44 3.24
C PRO A 3 -73.70 41.30 4.62
N HIS A 4 -73.11 42.30 5.30
CA HIS A 4 -73.53 43.67 5.65
C HIS A 4 -72.29 44.52 6.13
N PRO A 5 -72.43 45.85 6.36
CA PRO A 5 -71.39 46.86 6.04
C PRO A 5 -70.99 47.88 7.15
N SER A 6 -69.84 48.57 6.94
CA SER A 6 -69.49 50.00 7.25
C SER A 6 -69.40 50.46 8.74
N ARG A 7 -68.68 51.52 9.20
CA ARG A 7 -68.03 52.74 8.63
C ARG A 7 -67.27 53.52 9.75
N ARG A 8 -66.36 54.46 9.36
CA ARG A 8 -65.67 55.60 10.07
C ARG A 8 -64.19 55.36 10.47
N ALA A 9 -63.15 56.00 9.89
CA ALA A 9 -62.72 57.43 9.72
C ALA A 9 -62.20 58.03 11.07
N PHE A 10 -61.01 58.63 11.27
CA PHE A 10 -60.24 59.73 10.62
C PHE A 10 -58.76 59.67 11.14
N LEU A 11 -57.69 59.81 10.34
CA LEU A 11 -56.93 61.02 9.91
C LEU A 11 -56.41 61.96 11.02
N THR A 12 -55.07 62.09 11.14
CA THR A 12 -54.33 63.37 11.12
C THR A 12 -52.84 63.15 10.82
N ALA A 13 -52.31 63.95 9.90
CA ALA A 13 -50.93 63.97 9.44
C ALA A 13 -50.10 65.06 10.14
N SER A 14 -48.81 64.82 10.34
CA SER A 14 -47.79 65.87 10.40
C SER A 14 -46.35 65.33 10.23
N ALA A 15 -45.76 65.72 9.10
CA ALA A 15 -44.37 66.13 8.85
C ALA A 15 -43.16 65.40 9.48
N ALA A 16 -42.33 64.87 8.57
CA ALA A 16 -40.87 64.97 8.48
C ALA A 16 -40.00 64.56 9.69
N ALA A 17 -39.28 63.44 9.55
CA ALA A 17 -38.03 63.20 10.25
C ALA A 17 -37.04 62.42 9.35
N ALA A 18 -35.80 62.88 9.37
CA ALA A 18 -34.68 62.48 8.52
C ALA A 18 -34.29 61.00 8.67
N LEU A 19 -33.81 60.43 7.55
CA LEU A 19 -33.14 59.14 7.46
C LEU A 19 -31.85 59.12 8.29
N VAL A 20 -31.80 58.25 9.30
CA VAL A 20 -30.56 57.75 9.91
C VAL A 20 -30.51 56.24 9.62
N PRO A 21 -29.38 55.68 9.11
CA PRO A 21 -29.32 54.26 8.76
C PRO A 21 -29.38 53.41 10.03
N ALA A 22 -30.27 52.41 10.04
CA ALA A 22 -30.27 51.38 11.06
C ALA A 22 -28.98 50.55 10.97
N LEU A 23 -28.25 50.48 12.08
CA LEU A 23 -27.10 49.62 12.29
C LEU A 23 -27.49 48.16 11.99
N LEU A 24 -26.85 47.57 10.97
CA LEU A 24 -26.91 46.15 10.71
C LEU A 24 -26.30 45.38 11.90
N PRO A 25 -26.89 44.26 12.34
CA PRO A 25 -26.23 43.37 13.26
C PRO A 25 -24.96 42.82 12.59
N GLY A 26 -23.83 43.01 13.25
CA GLY A 26 -22.51 42.62 12.76
C GLY A 26 -22.49 41.14 12.35
N ALA A 27 -21.93 40.89 11.17
CA ALA A 27 -21.60 39.55 10.73
C ALA A 27 -20.70 38.90 11.78
N ALA A 28 -21.25 37.91 12.50
CA ALA A 28 -20.43 37.00 13.27
C ALA A 28 -19.47 36.33 12.26
N SER A 29 -18.18 36.66 12.37
CA SER A 29 -17.11 35.96 11.67
C SER A 29 -17.28 34.48 11.96
N ALA A 30 -17.71 33.71 10.96
CA ALA A 30 -17.63 32.27 11.01
C ALA A 30 -16.14 31.96 11.15
N ALA A 31 -15.72 31.56 12.36
CA ALA A 31 -14.36 31.15 12.61
C ALA A 31 -13.97 30.12 11.53
N THR A 32 -13.06 30.49 10.63
CA THR A 32 -12.50 29.60 9.63
C THR A 32 -11.88 28.44 10.39
N LYS A 33 -12.53 27.26 10.37
CA LYS A 33 -11.94 26.03 10.90
C LYS A 33 -10.57 25.86 10.23
N ALA A 34 -9.51 25.88 11.03
CA ALA A 34 -8.16 25.65 10.54
C ALA A 34 -8.12 24.33 9.76
N VAL A 35 -7.55 24.36 8.56
CA VAL A 35 -7.33 23.17 7.75
C VAL A 35 -6.20 22.37 8.38
N SER A 36 -6.50 21.20 8.97
CA SER A 36 -5.48 20.26 9.44
C SER A 36 -4.93 19.39 8.29
N ALA A 37 -3.73 18.83 8.38
CA ALA A 37 -3.36 17.74 7.48
C ALA A 37 -4.24 16.50 7.76
N PRO A 38 -4.65 15.73 6.74
CA PRO A 38 -5.37 14.48 6.96
C PRO A 38 -4.38 13.38 7.39
N TYR A 39 -4.71 12.65 8.46
CA TYR A 39 -3.94 11.49 8.95
C TYR A 39 -4.77 10.20 8.91
N ALA A 40 -4.11 9.05 8.97
CA ALA A 40 -4.76 7.76 9.11
C ALA A 40 -5.73 7.80 10.30
N GLY A 41 -6.92 7.22 10.12
CA GLY A 41 -7.96 7.27 11.14
C GLY A 41 -7.63 6.38 12.33
N TYR A 42 -7.78 6.92 13.54
CA TYR A 42 -7.62 6.15 14.78
C TYR A 42 -8.66 6.51 15.84
N TRP A 43 -9.00 5.55 16.70
CA TRP A 43 -10.09 5.67 17.67
C TRP A 43 -9.84 4.88 18.96
N TYR A 44 -10.57 5.25 20.01
CA TYR A 44 -10.88 4.37 21.13
C TYR A 44 -12.24 3.69 20.88
N PRO A 45 -12.53 2.54 21.51
CA PRO A 45 -13.84 1.91 21.43
C PRO A 45 -14.98 2.88 21.80
N ASP A 46 -14.90 3.49 22.98
CA ASP A 46 -15.79 4.57 23.42
C ASP A 46 -15.12 5.46 24.48
N THR A 47 -14.66 4.89 25.61
CA THR A 47 -14.05 5.66 26.69
C THR A 47 -12.62 6.12 26.39
N PHE A 48 -12.26 7.30 26.90
CA PHE A 48 -10.94 7.92 26.70
C PHE A 48 -10.02 7.75 27.92
N PRO A 49 -8.69 7.92 27.74
CA PRO A 49 -7.77 8.07 28.86
C PRO A 49 -8.15 9.27 29.74
N SER A 50 -7.66 9.29 30.98
CA SER A 50 -7.77 10.48 31.83
C SER A 50 -6.87 11.61 31.32
N GLY A 51 -7.32 12.86 31.43
CA GLY A 51 -6.53 14.04 31.09
C GLY A 51 -6.89 14.63 29.72
N THR A 52 -5.89 15.21 29.06
CA THR A 52 -6.04 15.80 27.72
C THR A 52 -5.09 15.10 26.75
N PRO A 53 -5.47 14.96 25.47
CA PRO A 53 -4.60 14.37 24.47
C PRO A 53 -3.33 15.21 24.30
N GLY A 54 -2.22 14.53 23.97
CA GLY A 54 -0.97 15.20 23.63
C GLY A 54 -1.09 16.08 22.37
N GLN A 55 -0.07 16.90 22.12
CA GLN A 55 -0.03 17.76 20.95
C GLN A 55 -0.17 16.94 19.65
N GLY A 56 -1.09 17.36 18.77
CA GLY A 56 -1.36 16.67 17.50
C GLY A 56 -2.25 15.44 17.63
N ILE A 57 -2.66 15.05 18.83
CA ILE A 57 -3.54 13.90 19.07
C ILE A 57 -4.99 14.39 19.26
N THR A 58 -5.93 13.75 18.59
CA THR A 58 -7.36 13.88 18.85
C THR A 58 -7.94 12.54 19.28
N TRP A 59 -8.52 12.46 20.48
CA TRP A 59 -9.27 11.28 20.90
C TRP A 59 -10.65 11.26 20.26
N ARG A 60 -11.02 10.10 19.68
CA ARG A 60 -12.28 9.88 18.96
C ARG A 60 -12.89 8.56 19.40
N SER A 61 -14.22 8.52 19.55
CA SER A 61 -14.96 7.28 19.84
C SER A 61 -15.37 6.60 18.54
N LEU A 62 -15.03 5.32 18.37
CA LEU A 62 -15.47 4.52 17.23
C LEU A 62 -16.99 4.33 17.24
N LYS A 63 -17.60 4.21 18.42
CA LYS A 63 -19.06 4.11 18.58
C LYS A 63 -19.80 5.28 17.94
N ALA A 64 -19.22 6.47 18.04
CA ALA A 64 -19.75 7.70 17.45
C ALA A 64 -19.41 7.88 15.96
N TRP A 65 -18.43 7.13 15.42
CA TRP A 65 -17.99 7.32 14.03
C TRP A 65 -19.09 6.98 13.02
N ARG A 66 -19.22 7.84 12.00
CA ARG A 66 -20.10 7.71 10.85
C ARG A 66 -19.34 8.20 9.61
N ALA A 67 -19.59 7.58 8.46
CA ALA A 67 -18.87 7.90 7.23
C ALA A 67 -19.21 9.31 6.72
N GLU A 68 -20.46 9.72 6.89
CA GLU A 68 -21.00 11.03 6.51
C GLU A 68 -20.39 12.20 7.30
N ASP A 69 -19.91 11.94 8.51
CA ASP A 69 -19.31 12.96 9.40
C ASP A 69 -17.78 13.02 9.29
N ASP A 70 -17.16 12.10 8.56
CA ASP A 70 -15.72 11.98 8.45
C ASP A 70 -15.16 12.88 7.33
N ALA A 71 -14.66 14.05 7.75
CA ALA A 71 -14.07 15.04 6.85
C ALA A 71 -12.81 14.54 6.11
N ASP A 72 -12.12 13.52 6.64
CA ASP A 72 -10.89 12.97 6.06
C ASP A 72 -11.15 11.70 5.23
N LEU A 73 -12.40 11.21 5.17
CA LEU A 73 -12.76 9.98 4.44
C LEU A 73 -12.34 10.01 2.98
N ALA A 74 -12.49 11.13 2.27
CA ALA A 74 -12.09 11.23 0.86
C ALA A 74 -10.57 11.12 0.64
N PHE A 75 -9.77 11.40 1.67
CA PHE A 75 -8.30 11.31 1.67
C PHE A 75 -7.82 9.93 2.14
N ASN A 76 -8.61 9.26 3.00
CA ASN A 76 -8.30 7.95 3.58
C ASN A 76 -8.96 6.76 2.87
N LYS A 77 -9.86 7.00 1.91
CA LYS A 77 -10.51 5.93 1.16
C LYS A 77 -9.60 5.38 0.05
N ALA A 78 -9.28 4.09 0.14
CA ALA A 78 -8.63 3.33 -0.93
C ALA A 78 -9.49 3.34 -2.20
N ALA A 79 -8.82 3.43 -3.35
CA ALA A 79 -9.46 3.55 -4.65
C ALA A 79 -9.11 2.38 -5.58
N VAL A 80 -8.06 1.62 -5.28
CA VAL A 80 -7.66 0.45 -6.04
C VAL A 80 -8.35 -0.79 -5.46
N PRO A 81 -9.11 -1.55 -6.27
CA PRO A 81 -9.69 -2.81 -5.80
C PRO A 81 -8.60 -3.90 -5.66
N LEU A 82 -8.81 -4.83 -4.73
CA LEU A 82 -7.91 -5.98 -4.53
C LEU A 82 -7.77 -6.81 -5.81
N ALA A 83 -6.58 -6.82 -6.40
CA ALA A 83 -6.28 -7.52 -7.64
C ALA A 83 -6.27 -9.04 -7.45
N LYS A 84 -6.74 -9.76 -8.47
CA LYS A 84 -6.54 -11.20 -8.54
C LYS A 84 -5.08 -11.51 -8.81
N ARG A 85 -4.60 -12.62 -8.24
CA ARG A 85 -3.22 -13.08 -8.40
C ARG A 85 -3.16 -14.47 -8.99
N PHE A 86 -2.04 -14.79 -9.61
CA PHE A 86 -1.66 -16.17 -9.93
C PHE A 86 -0.25 -16.47 -9.46
N THR A 87 0.02 -17.75 -9.21
CA THR A 87 1.35 -18.27 -8.89
C THR A 87 2.04 -18.74 -10.18
N PRO A 88 3.08 -18.06 -10.70
CA PRO A 88 3.96 -18.61 -11.73
C PRO A 88 4.74 -19.84 -11.24
N MET A 89 5.35 -20.59 -12.18
CA MET A 89 6.28 -21.67 -11.83
C MET A 89 7.38 -21.16 -10.89
N PRO A 90 7.61 -21.79 -9.72
CA PRO A 90 8.59 -21.31 -8.75
C PRO A 90 9.98 -21.14 -9.37
N VAL A 91 10.63 -20.01 -9.04
CA VAL A 91 11.91 -19.65 -9.66
C VAL A 91 13.10 -20.43 -9.12
N ASN A 92 12.90 -21.18 -8.03
CA ASN A 92 13.85 -22.11 -7.44
C ASN A 92 13.08 -23.36 -6.97
N ALA A 93 13.81 -24.41 -6.60
CA ALA A 93 13.22 -25.68 -6.18
C ALA A 93 12.81 -25.73 -4.69
N THR A 94 13.18 -24.73 -3.89
CA THR A 94 12.87 -24.71 -2.45
C THR A 94 11.55 -23.99 -2.16
N ALA A 95 11.17 -23.03 -3.00
CA ALA A 95 9.94 -22.26 -2.89
C ALA A 95 8.72 -23.12 -3.27
N ARG A 96 7.65 -23.01 -2.48
CA ARG A 96 6.47 -23.88 -2.57
C ARG A 96 5.21 -23.08 -2.85
N ASP A 97 4.37 -23.64 -3.73
CA ASP A 97 3.01 -23.17 -3.98
C ASP A 97 2.01 -23.94 -3.11
N GLY A 98 0.94 -23.26 -2.69
CA GLY A 98 -0.16 -23.87 -1.92
C GLY A 98 0.16 -24.32 -0.49
N GLN A 99 1.34 -24.00 0.05
CA GLN A 99 1.74 -24.35 1.43
C GLN A 99 1.78 -23.13 2.36
N ALA A 100 2.86 -22.93 3.11
CA ALA A 100 2.99 -21.80 4.01
C ALA A 100 2.76 -20.47 3.29
N ARG A 101 2.18 -19.54 4.03
CA ARG A 101 1.88 -18.18 3.60
C ARG A 101 2.70 -17.19 4.43
N ILE A 102 2.74 -15.92 4.02
CA ILE A 102 3.43 -14.86 4.79
C ILE A 102 2.47 -13.73 5.16
N GLN A 103 2.28 -13.51 6.46
CA GLN A 103 1.68 -12.29 7.00
C GLN A 103 2.78 -11.33 7.46
N SER A 104 2.58 -10.03 7.25
CA SER A 104 3.54 -8.99 7.64
C SER A 104 2.86 -7.92 8.49
N LEU A 105 3.35 -7.69 9.71
CA LEU A 105 2.89 -6.62 10.61
C LEU A 105 3.86 -5.45 10.50
N VAL A 106 3.46 -4.37 9.84
CA VAL A 106 4.34 -3.27 9.45
C VAL A 106 3.89 -1.96 10.08
N SER A 107 4.81 -1.27 10.76
CA SER A 107 4.57 0.10 11.22
C SER A 107 5.05 1.11 10.16
N PHE A 108 4.10 1.68 9.42
CA PHE A 108 4.40 2.70 8.41
C PHE A 108 4.60 4.11 8.98
N GLY A 109 4.35 4.30 10.27
CA GLY A 109 4.46 5.57 10.99
C GLY A 109 3.73 5.54 12.33
N PRO A 110 3.87 6.60 13.17
CA PRO A 110 3.17 6.71 14.45
C PRO A 110 1.65 6.70 14.29
N THR A 111 0.88 6.24 15.29
CA THR A 111 -0.58 6.12 15.19
C THR A 111 -1.26 7.44 14.82
N SER A 112 -0.97 8.53 15.55
CA SER A 112 -1.68 9.80 15.37
C SER A 112 -1.14 10.66 14.24
N SER A 113 0.11 10.42 13.84
CA SER A 113 0.84 11.26 12.90
C SER A 113 1.18 10.51 11.61
N ASN A 114 0.45 9.44 11.29
CA ASN A 114 0.60 8.69 10.05
C ASN A 114 -0.12 9.43 8.91
N PRO A 115 0.58 10.04 7.93
CA PRO A 115 -0.08 10.85 6.91
C PRO A 115 -1.04 10.02 6.05
N SER A 116 -2.21 10.58 5.73
CA SER A 116 -3.19 9.87 4.88
C SER A 116 -2.68 9.63 3.46
N GLN A 117 -1.78 10.48 2.96
CA GLN A 117 -1.37 10.53 1.55
C GLN A 117 0.14 10.68 1.37
N GLY A 118 0.92 10.08 2.29
CA GLY A 118 2.38 10.16 2.27
C GLY A 118 2.93 11.53 2.72
N ALA A 119 4.21 11.77 2.45
CA ALA A 119 4.92 12.95 2.97
C ALA A 119 6.03 13.44 2.03
N ALA A 120 6.55 14.64 2.29
CA ALA A 120 7.65 15.27 1.57
C ALA A 120 9.04 14.71 1.99
N THR A 121 9.19 13.39 1.94
CA THR A 121 10.46 12.68 2.19
C THR A 121 10.54 11.41 1.37
N ALA A 122 11.74 11.05 0.92
CA ALA A 122 12.03 9.79 0.24
C ALA A 122 12.50 8.68 1.21
N ASP A 123 12.76 9.02 2.48
CA ASP A 123 13.13 8.04 3.51
C ASP A 123 11.87 7.36 4.06
N TYR A 124 11.34 6.40 3.30
CA TYR A 124 10.10 5.71 3.61
C TYR A 124 10.21 4.20 3.37
N TYR A 125 9.44 3.40 4.11
CA TYR A 125 9.38 1.95 3.91
C TYR A 125 8.50 1.63 2.68
N ALA A 126 9.05 1.86 1.49
CA ALA A 126 8.39 1.62 0.22
C ALA A 126 8.58 0.18 -0.27
N LEU A 127 7.99 -0.78 0.46
CA LEU A 127 8.04 -2.22 0.17
C LEU A 127 7.82 -2.54 -1.32
N THR A 128 8.68 -3.39 -1.90
CA THR A 128 8.60 -3.82 -3.32
C THR A 128 8.43 -5.33 -3.50
N HIS A 129 8.38 -6.09 -2.40
CA HIS A 129 8.36 -7.56 -2.37
C HIS A 129 6.96 -8.14 -2.10
N TRP A 130 5.90 -7.44 -2.54
CA TRP A 130 4.51 -7.85 -2.39
C TRP A 130 4.18 -9.24 -2.93
N SER A 131 4.98 -9.73 -3.89
CA SER A 131 4.83 -11.04 -4.52
C SER A 131 4.88 -12.20 -3.52
N TYR A 132 5.54 -12.03 -2.37
CA TYR A 132 5.64 -13.04 -1.33
C TYR A 132 4.60 -12.88 -0.21
N LEU A 133 3.96 -11.72 -0.08
CA LEU A 133 3.00 -11.47 0.99
C LEU A 133 1.63 -12.09 0.67
N ASP A 134 1.02 -12.69 1.67
CA ASP A 134 -0.36 -13.17 1.67
C ASP A 134 -1.32 -12.18 2.34
N GLU A 135 -0.86 -11.48 3.37
CA GLU A 135 -1.67 -10.55 4.15
C GLU A 135 -0.76 -9.51 4.82
N LEU A 136 -1.17 -8.24 4.78
CA LEU A 136 -0.49 -7.15 5.47
C LEU A 136 -1.34 -6.70 6.65
N VAL A 137 -0.73 -6.47 7.80
CA VAL A 137 -1.35 -5.80 8.95
C VAL A 137 -0.71 -4.43 9.09
N PHE A 138 -1.52 -3.39 9.01
CA PHE A 138 -1.10 -2.01 9.24
C PHE A 138 -0.94 -1.78 10.74
N TRP A 139 0.28 -1.99 11.22
CA TRP A 139 0.58 -2.04 12.64
C TRP A 139 0.67 -0.65 13.27
N GLY A 140 0.07 -0.51 14.45
CA GLY A 140 0.09 0.71 15.24
C GLY A 140 -0.98 0.68 16.32
N GLY A 141 -1.24 1.82 16.96
CA GLY A 141 -2.09 1.92 18.12
C GLY A 141 -1.28 2.02 19.41
N SER A 142 -1.73 2.87 20.32
CA SER A 142 -1.13 3.06 21.64
C SER A 142 -2.15 3.60 22.64
N SER A 143 -1.90 3.39 23.93
CA SER A 143 -2.79 3.85 25.00
C SER A 143 -2.96 5.37 25.05
N GLY A 144 -1.99 6.14 24.54
CA GLY A 144 -2.02 7.61 24.52
C GLY A 144 -2.60 8.23 23.25
N GLU A 145 -2.55 7.53 22.12
CA GLU A 145 -3.02 8.03 20.83
C GLU A 145 -4.43 7.51 20.49
N GLY A 146 -4.58 6.18 20.47
CA GLY A 146 -5.78 5.47 20.04
C GLY A 146 -5.50 3.98 19.82
N LEU A 147 -6.52 3.14 19.98
CA LEU A 147 -6.39 1.67 20.03
C LEU A 147 -6.76 0.98 18.73
N ILE A 148 -7.64 1.61 17.95
CA ILE A 148 -8.15 1.10 16.69
C ILE A 148 -7.56 1.98 15.60
N LEU A 149 -6.76 1.41 14.70
CA LEU A 149 -6.07 2.12 13.64
C LEU A 149 -6.49 1.54 12.27
N ALA A 150 -7.10 2.39 11.44
CA ALA A 150 -7.36 2.05 10.04
C ALA A 150 -6.10 2.31 9.20
N PRO A 151 -5.81 1.47 8.18
CA PRO A 151 -4.73 1.73 7.24
C PRO A 151 -5.01 3.01 6.45
N ASN A 152 -3.95 3.73 6.09
CA ASN A 152 -4.06 4.84 5.14
C ASN A 152 -4.28 4.31 3.71
N ALA A 153 -4.92 5.11 2.86
CA ALA A 153 -5.26 4.71 1.50
C ALA A 153 -4.06 4.33 0.61
N PRO A 154 -2.92 5.04 0.63
CA PRO A 154 -1.74 4.72 -0.18
C PRO A 154 -1.23 3.29 0.03
N ILE A 155 -1.22 2.80 1.28
CA ILE A 155 -0.78 1.43 1.57
C ILE A 155 -1.78 0.41 1.03
N VAL A 156 -3.07 0.62 1.28
CA VAL A 156 -4.13 -0.26 0.76
C VAL A 156 -4.09 -0.31 -0.76
N ASP A 157 -3.95 0.83 -1.43
CA ASP A 157 -3.90 0.90 -2.89
C ASP A 157 -2.69 0.14 -3.47
N ALA A 158 -1.52 0.28 -2.84
CA ALA A 158 -0.31 -0.44 -3.25
C ALA A 158 -0.46 -1.94 -3.07
N ALA A 159 -0.92 -2.37 -1.89
CA ALA A 159 -1.15 -3.77 -1.57
C ALA A 159 -2.21 -4.40 -2.50
N HIS A 160 -3.34 -3.71 -2.71
CA HIS A 160 -4.42 -4.14 -3.60
C HIS A 160 -3.97 -4.27 -5.05
N ARG A 161 -3.17 -3.33 -5.56
CA ARG A 161 -2.56 -3.44 -6.91
C ARG A 161 -1.72 -4.71 -7.09
N HIS A 162 -1.12 -5.17 -6.00
CA HIS A 162 -0.35 -6.40 -5.91
C HIS A 162 -1.13 -7.58 -5.35
N GLY A 163 -2.45 -7.45 -5.16
CA GLY A 163 -3.37 -8.49 -4.71
C GLY A 163 -3.15 -8.97 -3.27
N VAL A 164 -2.61 -8.12 -2.40
CA VAL A 164 -2.41 -8.38 -0.97
C VAL A 164 -3.50 -7.67 -0.17
N PRO A 165 -4.32 -8.40 0.62
CA PRO A 165 -5.27 -7.79 1.55
C PRO A 165 -4.55 -7.09 2.72
N VAL A 166 -5.15 -6.01 3.21
CA VAL A 166 -4.65 -5.18 4.32
C VAL A 166 -5.63 -5.16 5.47
N LEU A 167 -5.18 -5.59 6.65
CA LEU A 167 -5.92 -5.48 7.89
C LEU A 167 -5.53 -4.21 8.64
N GLY A 168 -6.52 -3.49 9.18
CA GLY A 168 -6.30 -2.52 10.25
C GLY A 168 -5.95 -3.21 11.56
N ASN A 169 -5.61 -2.43 12.59
CA ASN A 169 -5.22 -2.97 13.89
C ASN A 169 -6.19 -2.55 14.99
N VAL A 170 -6.57 -3.49 15.85
CA VAL A 170 -7.23 -3.24 17.13
C VAL A 170 -6.28 -3.73 18.22
N PHE A 171 -5.57 -2.81 18.85
CA PHE A 171 -4.59 -3.10 19.89
C PHE A 171 -5.09 -2.66 21.26
N LEU A 172 -5.32 -3.64 22.14
CA LEU A 172 -5.61 -3.45 23.54
C LEU A 172 -4.28 -3.63 24.32
N PRO A 173 -3.61 -2.54 24.74
CA PRO A 173 -2.22 -2.62 25.18
C PRO A 173 -2.05 -3.40 26.49
N PRO A 174 -0.85 -3.91 26.80
CA PRO A 174 -0.52 -4.39 28.13
C PRO A 174 -0.68 -3.28 29.18
N VAL A 175 -1.04 -3.66 30.41
CA VAL A 175 -1.17 -2.73 31.55
C VAL A 175 0.13 -1.93 31.77
N ALA A 176 1.29 -2.57 31.58
CA ALA A 176 2.60 -1.92 31.70
C ALA A 176 2.82 -0.77 30.70
N TYR A 177 2.06 -0.74 29.60
CA TYR A 177 2.11 0.31 28.58
C TYR A 177 0.81 1.15 28.57
N GLY A 178 0.15 1.25 29.72
CA GLY A 178 -1.07 2.07 29.89
C GLY A 178 -2.36 1.40 29.42
N GLY A 179 -2.35 0.08 29.21
CA GLY A 179 -3.55 -0.69 28.91
C GLY A 179 -4.61 -0.59 30.02
N ASP A 180 -5.85 -0.31 29.63
CA ASP A 180 -6.99 -0.23 30.54
C ASP A 180 -8.09 -1.21 30.12
N LEU A 181 -8.45 -2.12 31.05
CA LEU A 181 -9.43 -3.17 30.81
C LEU A 181 -10.82 -2.61 30.49
N ARG A 182 -11.12 -1.36 30.84
CA ARG A 182 -12.34 -0.66 30.42
C ARG A 182 -12.49 -0.66 28.90
N TRP A 183 -11.41 -0.45 28.15
CA TRP A 183 -11.46 -0.47 26.69
C TRP A 183 -11.78 -1.84 26.11
N THR A 184 -11.31 -2.91 26.75
CA THR A 184 -11.71 -4.28 26.37
C THR A 184 -13.20 -4.49 26.59
N ARG A 185 -13.75 -4.01 27.72
CA ARG A 185 -15.18 -4.09 28.05
C ARG A 185 -16.04 -3.25 27.11
N ASP A 186 -15.60 -2.05 26.77
CA ASP A 186 -16.28 -1.19 25.80
C ASP A 186 -16.35 -1.86 24.43
N LEU A 187 -15.23 -2.44 23.97
CA LEU A 187 -15.13 -3.11 22.67
C LEU A 187 -16.17 -4.23 22.51
N VAL A 188 -16.36 -5.02 23.57
CA VAL A 188 -17.26 -6.18 23.59
C VAL A 188 -18.61 -5.89 24.24
N GLN A 189 -18.97 -4.62 24.42
CA GLN A 189 -20.26 -4.25 25.00
C GLN A 189 -21.40 -4.75 24.10
N LYS A 190 -22.36 -5.45 24.71
CA LYS A 190 -23.57 -5.93 24.03
C LYS A 190 -24.70 -4.91 24.11
N ASP A 191 -25.54 -4.84 23.08
CA ASP A 191 -26.81 -4.11 23.12
C ASP A 191 -27.94 -4.92 23.80
N SER A 192 -29.15 -4.36 23.87
CA SER A 192 -30.31 -5.04 24.47
C SER A 192 -30.73 -6.32 23.74
N PHE A 193 -30.25 -6.54 22.52
CA PHE A 193 -30.51 -7.72 21.70
C PHE A 193 -29.36 -8.74 21.76
N GLY A 194 -28.31 -8.46 22.55
CA GLY A 194 -27.14 -9.33 22.69
C GLY A 194 -26.13 -9.24 21.54
N ARG A 195 -26.27 -8.26 20.65
CA ARG A 195 -25.35 -8.00 19.53
C ARG A 195 -24.17 -7.15 19.98
N PHE A 196 -23.08 -7.13 19.22
CA PHE A 196 -21.89 -6.32 19.49
C PHE A 196 -21.82 -5.08 18.56
N PRO A 197 -22.30 -3.89 18.97
CA PRO A 197 -22.40 -2.74 18.06
C PRO A 197 -21.06 -2.28 17.48
N LEU A 198 -19.94 -2.47 18.19
CA LEU A 198 -18.63 -2.12 17.67
C LEU A 198 -18.12 -3.09 16.60
N ALA A 199 -18.62 -4.32 16.56
CA ALA A 199 -18.36 -5.22 15.42
C ALA A 199 -18.99 -4.66 14.14
N GLU A 200 -20.25 -4.20 14.21
CA GLU A 200 -20.92 -3.50 13.10
C GLU A 200 -20.15 -2.23 12.68
N ARG A 201 -19.64 -1.46 13.64
CA ARG A 201 -18.85 -0.23 13.36
C ARG A 201 -17.53 -0.52 12.66
N LEU A 202 -16.79 -1.55 13.10
CA LEU A 202 -15.55 -1.97 12.45
C LEU A 202 -15.78 -2.44 11.01
N VAL A 203 -16.88 -3.15 10.74
CA VAL A 203 -17.26 -3.56 9.37
C VAL A 203 -17.62 -2.34 8.51
N ALA A 204 -18.41 -1.41 9.06
CA ALA A 204 -18.80 -0.19 8.36
C ALA A 204 -17.57 0.67 8.01
N LEU A 205 -16.64 0.82 8.94
CA LEU A 205 -15.39 1.55 8.75
C LEU A 205 -14.52 0.92 7.66
N ALA A 206 -14.24 -0.38 7.77
CA ALA A 206 -13.45 -1.11 6.77
C ALA A 206 -14.06 -1.04 5.37
N THR A 207 -15.39 -1.16 5.27
CA THR A 207 -16.12 -1.04 4.00
C THR A 207 -16.05 0.38 3.43
N ALA A 208 -16.18 1.41 4.27
CA ALA A 208 -16.16 2.80 3.83
C ALA A 208 -14.77 3.23 3.32
N TYR A 209 -13.72 2.83 4.04
CA TYR A 209 -12.33 3.12 3.72
C TYR A 209 -11.78 2.20 2.64
N GLY A 210 -12.32 0.99 2.49
CA GLY A 210 -11.96 0.05 1.43
C GLY A 210 -10.76 -0.85 1.73
N PHE A 211 -10.59 -1.28 2.99
CA PHE A 211 -9.57 -2.28 3.40
C PHE A 211 -10.22 -3.57 3.92
N ASP A 212 -9.43 -4.61 4.16
CA ASP A 212 -9.91 -6.00 4.15
C ASP A 212 -10.16 -6.62 5.52
N GLY A 213 -10.21 -5.82 6.59
CA GLY A 213 -10.62 -6.28 7.92
C GLY A 213 -9.63 -5.93 9.02
N TRP A 214 -9.51 -6.79 10.04
CA TRP A 214 -8.91 -6.40 11.32
C TRP A 214 -8.03 -7.48 11.95
N PHE A 215 -6.85 -7.05 12.41
CA PHE A 215 -6.02 -7.78 13.36
C PHE A 215 -6.41 -7.38 14.78
N ILE A 216 -6.74 -8.35 15.63
CA ILE A 216 -7.16 -8.13 17.01
C ILE A 216 -6.04 -8.59 17.95
N ASN A 217 -5.40 -7.64 18.62
CA ASN A 217 -4.40 -7.90 19.64
C ASN A 217 -4.88 -7.53 21.04
N ALA A 218 -5.31 -8.52 21.83
CA ALA A 218 -5.89 -8.34 23.15
C ALA A 218 -4.88 -8.62 24.29
N GLU A 219 -4.03 -7.65 24.63
CA GLU A 219 -2.96 -7.83 25.64
C GLU A 219 -3.24 -7.19 27.00
N THR A 220 -4.42 -6.59 27.18
CA THR A 220 -4.79 -6.00 28.46
C THR A 220 -5.17 -7.07 29.50
N GLY A 221 -4.36 -7.20 30.54
CA GLY A 221 -4.60 -8.13 31.66
C GLY A 221 -5.77 -7.72 32.57
N GLY A 222 -6.18 -8.65 33.44
CA GLY A 222 -7.23 -8.44 34.45
C GLY A 222 -8.64 -8.91 34.06
N GLY A 223 -8.78 -9.57 32.91
CA GLY A 223 -10.04 -10.18 32.45
C GLY A 223 -10.43 -11.44 33.22
N ASN A 224 -11.61 -11.97 32.89
CA ASN A 224 -12.16 -13.21 33.42
C ASN A 224 -12.86 -14.01 32.31
N SER A 225 -13.37 -15.20 32.63
CA SER A 225 -14.00 -16.09 31.64
C SER A 225 -15.24 -15.49 30.98
N ALA A 226 -16.00 -14.63 31.69
CA ALA A 226 -17.13 -13.93 31.10
C ALA A 226 -16.68 -12.92 30.03
N LEU A 227 -15.64 -12.13 30.31
CA LEU A 227 -15.07 -11.21 29.34
C LEU A 227 -14.46 -11.95 28.14
N ALA A 228 -13.85 -13.11 28.37
CA ALA A 228 -13.34 -13.98 27.29
C ALA A 228 -14.47 -14.49 26.40
N ALA A 229 -15.58 -14.95 27.00
CA ALA A 229 -16.76 -15.37 26.24
C ALA A 229 -17.33 -14.22 25.39
N ASP A 230 -17.38 -13.01 25.95
CA ASP A 230 -17.80 -11.82 25.21
C ASP A 230 -16.84 -11.46 24.07
N MET A 231 -15.52 -11.56 24.28
CA MET A 231 -14.53 -11.35 23.22
C MET A 231 -14.64 -12.41 22.10
N ILE A 232 -14.83 -13.68 22.44
CA ILE A 232 -15.07 -14.75 21.44
C ILE A 232 -16.34 -14.44 20.64
N GLY A 233 -17.42 -14.02 21.32
CA GLY A 233 -18.66 -13.59 20.68
C GLY A 233 -18.45 -12.41 19.73
N PHE A 234 -17.73 -11.39 20.19
CA PHE A 234 -17.39 -10.20 19.40
C PHE A 234 -16.60 -10.56 18.14
N VAL A 235 -15.54 -11.37 18.26
CA VAL A 235 -14.71 -11.80 17.11
C VAL A 235 -15.55 -12.60 16.11
N LYS A 236 -16.42 -13.49 16.62
CA LYS A 236 -17.34 -14.28 15.79
C LYS A 236 -18.35 -13.40 15.04
N GLU A 237 -18.93 -12.41 15.71
CA GLU A 237 -19.86 -11.47 15.09
C GLU A 237 -19.17 -10.57 14.07
N LEU A 238 -17.99 -10.03 14.39
CA LEU A 238 -17.16 -9.25 13.48
C LEU A 238 -16.86 -10.03 12.19
N ARG A 239 -16.41 -11.29 12.32
CA ARG A 239 -16.18 -12.18 11.18
C ARG A 239 -17.46 -12.44 10.39
N SER A 240 -18.56 -12.75 11.08
CA SER A 240 -19.85 -13.05 10.44
C SER A 240 -20.40 -11.86 9.64
N LEU A 241 -20.31 -10.65 10.17
CA LEU A 241 -20.74 -9.42 9.52
C LEU A 241 -19.78 -9.02 8.39
N GLY A 242 -18.48 -9.28 8.56
CA GLY A 242 -17.43 -8.92 7.63
C GLY A 242 -17.33 -9.83 6.40
N THR A 243 -17.56 -11.15 6.56
CA THR A 243 -17.41 -12.14 5.48
C THR A 243 -18.19 -11.79 4.21
N PRO A 244 -19.48 -11.39 4.26
CA PRO A 244 -20.24 -10.99 3.07
C PRO A 244 -19.70 -9.72 2.38
N LYS A 245 -18.86 -8.95 3.06
CA LYS A 245 -18.16 -7.77 2.54
C LYS A 245 -16.72 -8.07 2.09
N GLY A 246 -16.29 -9.34 2.19
CA GLY A 246 -14.93 -9.76 1.88
C GLY A 246 -13.91 -9.47 2.99
N LEU A 247 -14.36 -9.08 4.19
CA LEU A 247 -13.48 -8.75 5.31
C LEU A 247 -13.03 -10.00 6.07
N ARG A 248 -11.85 -9.92 6.68
CA ARG A 248 -11.18 -10.98 7.44
C ARG A 248 -10.85 -10.52 8.85
N VAL A 249 -10.75 -11.47 9.77
CA VAL A 249 -10.32 -11.23 11.15
C VAL A 249 -9.14 -12.13 11.50
N CYS A 250 -8.02 -11.53 11.92
CA CYS A 250 -6.87 -12.25 12.46
C CYS A 250 -6.79 -12.02 13.98
N TRP A 251 -6.64 -13.10 14.74
CA TRP A 251 -6.52 -13.05 16.20
C TRP A 251 -5.05 -13.25 16.63
N TYR A 252 -4.55 -12.44 17.57
CA TYR A 252 -3.23 -12.67 18.17
C TYR A 252 -3.33 -13.61 19.39
N ASP A 253 -2.44 -14.60 19.49
CA ASP A 253 -2.33 -15.53 20.61
C ASP A 253 -1.94 -14.80 21.93
N SER A 254 -2.91 -14.18 22.61
CA SER A 254 -2.70 -13.45 23.86
C SER A 254 -3.75 -13.77 24.93
N MET A 255 -4.96 -13.19 24.83
CA MET A 255 -6.06 -13.47 25.76
C MET A 255 -6.52 -14.93 25.63
N THR A 256 -6.66 -15.61 26.77
CA THR A 256 -7.12 -17.01 26.83
C THR A 256 -8.59 -17.11 27.25
N VAL A 257 -9.18 -18.30 27.14
CA VAL A 257 -10.60 -18.58 27.46
C VAL A 257 -10.99 -18.29 28.92
N ASN A 258 -10.02 -18.16 29.83
CA ASN A 258 -10.29 -17.75 31.22
C ASN A 258 -10.20 -16.22 31.42
N GLY A 259 -9.89 -15.46 30.37
CA GLY A 259 -9.75 -14.02 30.37
C GLY A 259 -8.38 -13.46 30.78
N SER A 260 -7.44 -14.32 31.16
CA SER A 260 -6.06 -13.89 31.40
C SER A 260 -5.29 -13.75 30.09
N VAL A 261 -4.35 -12.81 30.07
CA VAL A 261 -3.37 -12.68 28.98
C VAL A 261 -2.24 -13.65 29.27
N SER A 262 -2.14 -14.67 28.44
CA SER A 262 -1.10 -15.69 28.50
C SER A 262 -0.90 -16.20 27.09
N TRP A 263 0.16 -15.74 26.44
CA TRP A 263 0.47 -16.20 25.10
C TRP A 263 1.04 -17.62 25.15
N GLN A 264 0.55 -18.49 24.27
CA GLN A 264 0.82 -19.92 24.32
C GLN A 264 2.00 -20.35 23.45
N GLY A 265 2.35 -19.57 22.42
CA GLY A 265 3.26 -20.03 21.37
C GLY A 265 2.71 -21.27 20.65
N ALA A 266 1.38 -21.43 20.65
CA ALA A 266 0.68 -22.60 20.16
C ALA A 266 -0.83 -22.34 19.98
N LEU A 267 -1.48 -23.11 19.11
CA LEU A 267 -2.92 -23.33 19.15
C LEU A 267 -3.22 -24.49 20.12
N ASN A 268 -3.88 -24.21 21.24
CA ASN A 268 -4.27 -25.22 22.24
C ASN A 268 -5.62 -24.90 22.89
N ASP A 269 -6.08 -25.70 23.85
CA ASP A 269 -7.42 -25.53 24.44
C ASP A 269 -7.65 -24.18 25.13
N ARG A 270 -6.59 -23.43 25.45
CA ARG A 270 -6.69 -22.11 26.07
C ARG A 270 -7.01 -21.00 25.08
N ASN A 271 -6.76 -21.16 23.78
CA ASN A 271 -7.02 -20.14 22.75
C ASN A 271 -7.78 -20.67 21.52
N LYS A 272 -8.01 -21.99 21.45
CA LYS A 272 -8.74 -22.67 20.37
C LYS A 272 -10.10 -22.03 20.03
N PRO A 273 -10.94 -21.62 21.00
CA PRO A 273 -12.18 -20.92 20.68
C PRO A 273 -12.00 -19.59 19.94
N PHE A 274 -10.92 -18.84 20.19
CA PHE A 274 -10.61 -17.62 19.43
C PHE A 274 -10.20 -17.94 17.99
N PHE A 275 -9.40 -19.00 17.79
CA PHE A 275 -9.10 -19.47 16.44
C PHE A 275 -10.38 -19.85 15.71
N GLN A 276 -11.30 -20.60 16.33
CA GLN A 276 -12.60 -20.94 15.68
C GLN A 276 -13.46 -19.70 15.35
N ALA A 277 -13.36 -18.64 16.15
CA ALA A 277 -14.07 -17.39 15.93
C ALA A 277 -13.48 -16.52 14.80
N ALA A 278 -12.17 -16.62 14.54
CA ALA A 278 -11.44 -15.79 13.56
C ALA A 278 -11.11 -16.53 12.24
N ASP A 279 -10.67 -15.78 11.22
CA ASP A 279 -10.22 -16.35 9.94
C ASP A 279 -8.77 -16.83 9.97
N SER A 280 -7.96 -16.33 10.90
CA SER A 280 -6.60 -16.82 11.15
C SER A 280 -6.14 -16.47 12.55
N MET A 281 -5.02 -17.06 12.99
CA MET A 281 -4.38 -16.72 14.25
C MET A 281 -2.88 -16.47 14.04
N PHE A 282 -2.40 -15.36 14.57
CA PHE A 282 -0.97 -15.11 14.73
C PHE A 282 -0.51 -15.70 16.05
N VAL A 283 0.38 -16.69 15.96
CA VAL A 283 0.91 -17.44 17.10
C VAL A 283 2.11 -16.67 17.66
N ASP A 284 2.11 -16.42 18.97
CA ASP A 284 3.15 -15.67 19.66
C ASP A 284 4.54 -16.31 19.48
N PHE A 285 5.58 -15.48 19.59
CA PHE A 285 6.98 -15.80 19.34
C PHE A 285 7.56 -16.96 20.19
N ARG A 286 6.92 -17.34 21.31
CA ARG A 286 7.39 -18.42 22.22
C ARG A 286 7.06 -19.83 21.76
N TRP A 287 6.92 -20.03 20.46
CA TRP A 287 6.68 -21.35 19.91
C TRP A 287 7.94 -22.25 19.95
N SER A 288 7.72 -23.54 19.79
CA SER A 288 8.75 -24.57 19.62
C SER A 288 8.33 -25.51 18.48
N ARG A 289 9.25 -26.35 18.01
CA ARG A 289 8.93 -27.35 16.97
C ARG A 289 7.75 -28.25 17.33
N SER A 290 7.68 -28.73 18.57
CA SER A 290 6.58 -29.58 19.02
C SER A 290 5.26 -28.80 19.16
N SER A 291 5.32 -27.55 19.61
CA SER A 291 4.12 -26.73 19.75
C SER A 291 3.52 -26.34 18.41
N LEU A 292 4.32 -25.97 17.41
CA LEU A 292 3.84 -25.69 16.05
C LEU A 292 3.28 -26.92 15.35
N ALA A 293 3.96 -28.07 15.47
CA ALA A 293 3.46 -29.33 14.93
C ALA A 293 2.08 -29.70 15.53
N SER A 294 1.95 -29.60 16.86
CA SER A 294 0.68 -29.83 17.56
C SER A 294 -0.39 -28.82 17.15
N SER A 295 -0.01 -27.56 16.92
CA SER A 295 -0.91 -26.51 16.46
C SER A 295 -1.46 -26.80 15.07
N GLY A 296 -0.60 -27.21 14.13
CA GLY A 296 -1.00 -27.63 12.78
C GLY A 296 -1.95 -28.84 12.80
N GLN A 297 -1.72 -29.82 13.67
CA GLN A 297 -2.62 -30.95 13.88
C GLN A 297 -3.97 -30.52 14.48
N SER A 298 -3.94 -29.66 15.49
CA SER A 298 -5.13 -29.09 16.14
C SER A 298 -5.99 -28.33 15.13
N ALA A 299 -5.39 -27.52 14.25
CA ALA A 299 -6.11 -26.85 13.17
C ALA A 299 -6.81 -27.85 12.23
N GLN A 300 -6.11 -28.92 11.84
CA GLN A 300 -6.69 -29.96 10.96
C GLN A 300 -7.83 -30.74 11.63
N GLN A 301 -7.72 -31.03 12.93
CA GLN A 301 -8.81 -31.66 13.71
C GLN A 301 -10.06 -30.78 13.76
N LEU A 302 -9.90 -29.46 13.64
CA LEU A 302 -11.01 -28.50 13.53
C LEU A 302 -11.54 -28.35 12.08
N GLY A 303 -11.03 -29.14 11.13
CA GLY A 303 -11.36 -29.01 9.71
C GLY A 303 -10.79 -27.75 9.05
N ARG A 304 -9.76 -27.14 9.66
CA ARG A 304 -9.13 -25.90 9.21
C ARG A 304 -7.73 -26.14 8.66
N SER A 305 -7.29 -25.25 7.78
CA SER A 305 -5.95 -25.31 7.22
C SER A 305 -4.91 -24.94 8.29
N ARG A 306 -3.86 -25.76 8.45
CA ARG A 306 -2.68 -25.42 9.27
C ARG A 306 -1.99 -24.12 8.86
N TYR A 307 -2.14 -23.71 7.60
CA TYR A 307 -1.60 -22.46 7.06
C TYR A 307 -2.45 -21.23 7.40
N GLU A 308 -3.49 -21.37 8.21
CA GLU A 308 -4.23 -20.25 8.83
C GLU A 308 -3.65 -19.86 10.20
N LEU A 309 -2.54 -20.50 10.58
CA LEU A 309 -1.71 -20.15 11.74
C LEU A 309 -0.44 -19.47 11.25
N TRP A 310 -0.16 -18.26 11.73
CA TRP A 310 1.05 -17.51 11.41
C TRP A 310 2.03 -17.63 12.57
N ALA A 311 3.08 -18.45 12.46
CA ALA A 311 4.14 -18.52 13.46
C ALA A 311 4.89 -17.19 13.50
N GLY A 312 4.79 -16.47 14.62
CA GLY A 312 5.41 -15.16 14.77
C GLY A 312 6.93 -15.22 14.77
N VAL A 313 7.55 -14.37 13.97
CA VAL A 313 8.99 -14.12 13.97
C VAL A 313 9.21 -12.63 14.21
N ASP A 314 9.73 -12.31 15.38
CA ASP A 314 10.12 -10.95 15.74
C ASP A 314 11.44 -10.58 15.06
N VAL A 315 11.34 -9.64 14.11
CA VAL A 315 12.47 -9.10 13.35
C VAL A 315 12.77 -7.65 13.72
N GLU A 316 12.06 -7.06 14.70
CA GLU A 316 12.12 -5.62 15.00
C GLU A 316 13.53 -5.15 15.37
N ALA A 317 14.26 -5.96 16.14
CA ALA A 317 15.59 -5.57 16.62
C ALA A 317 16.72 -6.06 15.71
N ASN A 318 16.59 -7.28 15.15
CA ASN A 318 17.72 -8.00 14.56
C ASN A 318 17.51 -8.42 13.11
N GLY A 319 16.31 -8.25 12.54
CA GLY A 319 16.08 -8.54 11.14
C GLY A 319 16.51 -9.94 10.72
N TRP A 320 17.24 -10.01 9.61
CA TRP A 320 17.80 -11.26 9.10
C TRP A 320 18.87 -11.89 10.01
N ASN A 321 19.38 -11.18 11.02
CA ASN A 321 20.32 -11.73 12.01
C ASN A 321 19.59 -12.45 13.16
N ARG A 322 18.25 -12.47 13.17
CA ARG A 322 17.47 -13.21 14.17
C ARG A 322 17.71 -14.71 14.01
N SER A 323 18.10 -15.39 15.09
CA SER A 323 18.12 -16.85 15.14
C SER A 323 16.69 -17.39 15.19
N VAL A 324 16.33 -18.27 14.25
CA VAL A 324 15.01 -18.89 14.09
C VAL A 324 15.19 -20.37 13.76
N ASP A 325 14.45 -21.26 14.44
CA ASP A 325 14.34 -22.67 14.01
C ASP A 325 13.41 -22.77 12.79
N TRP A 326 13.92 -22.44 11.60
CA TRP A 326 13.14 -22.41 10.37
C TRP A 326 12.45 -23.73 10.03
N ASP A 327 13.09 -24.84 10.38
CA ASP A 327 12.55 -26.18 10.14
C ASP A 327 11.40 -26.54 11.09
N ALA A 328 11.13 -25.73 12.13
CA ALA A 328 9.90 -25.82 12.91
C ALA A 328 8.67 -25.23 12.17
N ILE A 329 8.89 -24.34 11.19
CA ILE A 329 7.83 -23.66 10.44
C ILE A 329 7.74 -24.23 9.01
N ILE A 330 8.85 -24.22 8.27
CA ILE A 330 8.93 -24.48 6.83
C ILE A 330 10.09 -25.42 6.49
N PRO A 331 10.09 -26.69 6.97
CA PRO A 331 11.19 -27.63 6.78
C PRO A 331 11.54 -27.92 5.31
N GLU A 332 12.84 -28.04 5.00
CA GLU A 332 13.31 -28.19 3.61
C GLU A 332 12.76 -29.43 2.91
N LYS A 333 12.63 -30.54 3.65
CA LYS A 333 12.40 -31.89 3.09
C LYS A 333 10.99 -32.45 3.32
N SER A 334 10.10 -31.73 3.99
CA SER A 334 8.72 -32.16 4.25
C SER A 334 7.76 -30.98 4.10
N ALA A 335 6.46 -31.25 4.02
CA ALA A 335 5.43 -30.20 3.96
C ALA A 335 5.58 -29.18 5.10
N ASP A 336 5.24 -27.93 4.80
CA ASP A 336 5.31 -26.84 5.78
C ASP A 336 4.38 -27.13 6.97
N VAL A 337 4.81 -26.73 8.16
CA VAL A 337 4.12 -27.01 9.43
C VAL A 337 2.98 -26.04 9.65
N VAL A 338 3.24 -24.75 9.47
CA VAL A 338 2.30 -23.62 9.58
C VAL A 338 2.80 -22.47 8.69
N SER A 339 2.05 -21.37 8.59
CA SER A 339 2.48 -20.16 7.90
C SER A 339 3.42 -19.31 8.75
N LEU A 340 4.00 -18.26 8.16
CA LEU A 340 4.96 -17.35 8.79
C LEU A 340 4.34 -15.97 9.02
N GLY A 341 4.59 -15.37 10.18
CA GLY A 341 4.18 -14.00 10.50
C GLY A 341 5.37 -13.14 10.88
N PHE A 342 5.75 -12.15 10.07
CA PHE A 342 6.82 -11.22 10.42
C PHE A 342 6.28 -10.05 11.24
N TYR A 343 6.85 -9.84 12.42
CA TYR A 343 6.60 -8.66 13.24
C TYR A 343 7.70 -7.61 13.00
N ARG A 344 7.31 -6.46 12.41
CA ARG A 344 8.12 -5.25 12.16
C ARG A 344 9.24 -5.39 11.11
N PRO A 345 8.97 -5.93 9.90
CA PRO A 345 10.00 -6.05 8.87
C PRO A 345 10.44 -4.71 8.28
N GLU A 346 9.78 -3.58 8.58
CA GLU A 346 10.34 -2.26 8.26
C GLU A 346 11.67 -1.96 8.96
N TRP A 347 12.14 -2.87 9.84
CA TRP A 347 13.52 -2.98 10.27
C TRP A 347 14.52 -2.86 9.09
N THR A 348 14.21 -3.40 7.90
CA THR A 348 15.10 -3.30 6.71
C THR A 348 15.43 -1.85 6.34
N ARG A 349 14.54 -0.90 6.66
CA ARG A 349 14.82 0.53 6.60
C ARG A 349 15.40 1.05 7.92
N ASN A 350 14.78 0.72 9.06
CA ASN A 350 15.08 1.34 10.34
C ASN A 350 16.47 1.05 10.90
N HIS A 351 17.07 -0.11 10.59
CA HIS A 351 18.41 -0.46 11.05
C HIS A 351 19.53 0.30 10.34
N LEU A 352 19.24 0.92 9.20
CA LEU A 352 20.21 1.72 8.45
C LEU A 352 20.51 3.03 9.19
N PRO A 353 21.70 3.62 9.02
CA PRO A 353 22.02 4.91 9.63
C PRO A 353 21.04 6.04 9.23
N THR A 354 21.03 7.12 10.02
CA THR A 354 20.36 8.37 9.63
C THR A 354 20.95 8.90 8.31
N GLY A 355 20.13 9.51 7.45
CA GLY A 355 20.56 9.96 6.12
C GLY A 355 20.63 8.84 5.07
N ARG A 356 20.07 7.67 5.37
CA ARG A 356 19.90 6.57 4.41
C ARG A 356 19.22 7.03 3.12
N THR A 357 19.67 6.47 2.01
CA THR A 357 19.09 6.70 0.69
C THR A 357 18.02 5.65 0.37
N PRO A 358 17.08 5.96 -0.54
CA PRO A 358 16.14 4.97 -1.08
C PRO A 358 16.83 3.70 -1.60
N ALA A 359 17.98 3.84 -2.27
CA ALA A 359 18.74 2.72 -2.81
C ALA A 359 19.31 1.79 -1.72
N GLN A 360 19.81 2.36 -0.61
CA GLN A 360 20.28 1.57 0.54
C GLN A 360 19.14 0.79 1.20
N PHE A 361 17.96 1.41 1.33
CA PHE A 361 16.76 0.72 1.80
C PHE A 361 16.41 -0.47 0.90
N HIS A 362 16.25 -0.26 -0.41
CA HIS A 362 15.89 -1.33 -1.34
C HIS A 362 16.93 -2.47 -1.36
N ALA A 363 18.22 -2.17 -1.25
CA ALA A 363 19.27 -3.19 -1.14
C ALA A 363 19.15 -4.04 0.15
N ALA A 364 18.80 -3.41 1.27
CA ALA A 364 18.53 -4.14 2.51
C ALA A 364 17.22 -4.95 2.43
N ASP A 365 16.18 -4.41 1.80
CA ASP A 365 14.92 -5.13 1.60
C ASP A 365 15.13 -6.35 0.69
N ASP A 366 15.87 -6.21 -0.42
CA ASP A 366 16.28 -7.32 -1.30
C ASP A 366 17.01 -8.41 -0.53
N ARG A 367 17.90 -8.05 0.41
CA ARG A 367 18.57 -9.03 1.27
C ARG A 367 17.58 -9.78 2.17
N PHE A 368 16.61 -9.08 2.76
CA PHE A 368 15.62 -9.69 3.64
C PHE A 368 14.70 -10.66 2.90
N TRP A 369 14.18 -10.24 1.73
CA TRP A 369 13.17 -10.97 0.97
C TRP A 369 13.75 -12.03 0.01
N SER A 370 14.90 -11.75 -0.63
CA SER A 370 15.56 -12.66 -1.58
C SER A 370 16.75 -13.43 -0.99
N GLY A 371 17.30 -12.99 0.15
CA GLY A 371 18.36 -13.67 0.90
C GLY A 371 19.80 -13.36 0.46
N GLN A 372 20.79 -13.99 1.11
CA GLN A 372 22.01 -14.50 0.48
C GLN A 372 22.51 -13.80 -0.79
N SER A 373 22.13 -14.48 -1.87
CA SER A 373 22.59 -14.31 -3.23
C SER A 373 22.05 -13.06 -3.92
N LEU A 374 21.03 -12.40 -3.36
CA LEU A 374 20.24 -11.36 -4.03
C LEU A 374 19.66 -11.84 -5.39
N ASP A 375 19.52 -13.16 -5.55
CA ASP A 375 18.98 -13.82 -6.72
C ASP A 375 18.05 -14.94 -6.25
N PRO A 376 16.72 -14.73 -6.29
CA PRO A 376 15.77 -15.72 -5.77
C PRO A 376 15.77 -17.02 -6.58
N SER A 377 16.39 -17.06 -7.78
CA SER A 377 16.57 -18.31 -8.54
C SER A 377 17.73 -19.18 -8.03
N LYS A 378 18.62 -18.60 -7.21
CA LYS A 378 19.80 -19.25 -6.63
C LYS A 378 19.85 -18.99 -5.12
N PRO A 379 18.91 -19.54 -4.32
CA PRO A 379 18.98 -19.44 -2.87
C PRO A 379 20.33 -19.95 -2.35
N THR A 380 20.90 -19.27 -1.34
CA THR A 380 22.16 -19.71 -0.70
C THR A 380 21.89 -20.93 0.19
N PRO A 381 22.49 -22.11 -0.08
CA PRO A 381 22.31 -23.28 0.78
C PRO A 381 22.86 -23.02 2.19
N GLY A 382 22.09 -23.37 3.22
CA GLY A 382 22.52 -23.21 4.62
C GLY A 382 22.58 -21.77 5.13
N ASP A 383 21.94 -20.80 4.44
CA ASP A 383 21.77 -19.44 4.99
C ASP A 383 21.00 -19.53 6.32
N ALA A 384 21.52 -18.88 7.37
CA ALA A 384 20.87 -18.83 8.67
C ALA A 384 19.51 -18.09 8.59
N TRP A 385 19.38 -17.18 7.63
CA TRP A 385 18.13 -16.53 7.29
C TRP A 385 17.44 -17.23 6.12
N ARG A 386 16.30 -17.89 6.39
CA ARG A 386 15.48 -18.46 5.32
C ARG A 386 14.61 -17.36 4.71
N ALA A 387 15.12 -16.75 3.65
CA ALA A 387 14.44 -15.66 2.97
C ALA A 387 13.07 -16.10 2.40
N PRO A 388 12.05 -15.24 2.43
CA PRO A 388 10.74 -15.46 1.82
C PRO A 388 10.76 -16.08 0.43
N ALA A 389 11.64 -15.58 -0.46
CA ALA A 389 11.76 -16.09 -1.84
C ALA A 389 12.24 -17.55 -1.94
N SER A 390 12.85 -18.08 -0.88
CA SER A 390 13.27 -19.48 -0.79
C SER A 390 12.18 -20.38 -0.20
N ALA A 391 11.16 -19.81 0.43
CA ALA A 391 10.12 -20.52 1.16
C ALA A 391 8.79 -20.58 0.39
N VAL A 392 8.30 -19.44 -0.07
CA VAL A 392 6.97 -19.31 -0.69
C VAL A 392 7.13 -18.89 -2.15
N ALA A 393 6.37 -19.52 -3.03
CA ALA A 393 6.36 -19.17 -4.45
C ALA A 393 5.89 -17.72 -4.66
N ASP A 394 6.57 -17.00 -5.56
CA ASP A 394 6.20 -15.63 -5.91
C ASP A 394 4.83 -15.57 -6.61
N ARG A 395 4.15 -14.43 -6.52
CA ARG A 395 2.86 -14.17 -7.16
C ARG A 395 2.91 -12.97 -8.09
N SER A 396 2.02 -12.96 -9.08
CA SER A 396 1.87 -11.86 -10.03
C SER A 396 0.40 -11.46 -10.23
N THR A 397 0.19 -10.17 -10.50
CA THR A 397 -1.10 -9.56 -10.90
C THR A 397 -1.10 -9.10 -12.35
N VAL A 398 -0.07 -9.43 -13.13
CA VAL A 398 0.05 -9.01 -14.54
C VAL A 398 -0.63 -10.04 -15.43
N ASP A 399 -1.96 -9.96 -15.56
CA ASP A 399 -2.79 -10.98 -16.24
C ASP A 399 -3.65 -10.42 -17.40
N GLY A 400 -3.45 -9.15 -17.78
CA GLY A 400 -4.22 -8.53 -18.86
C GLY A 400 -3.53 -7.34 -19.53
N VAL A 401 -4.02 -6.98 -20.70
CA VAL A 401 -3.56 -5.85 -21.54
C VAL A 401 -4.62 -4.73 -21.50
N PRO A 402 -4.26 -3.44 -21.42
CA PRO A 402 -2.90 -2.92 -21.36
C PRO A 402 -2.23 -3.16 -20.00
N PHE A 403 -0.91 -3.29 -20.02
CA PHE A 403 -0.06 -3.32 -18.84
C PHE A 403 1.10 -2.34 -19.05
N ALA A 404 1.42 -1.51 -18.06
CA ALA A 404 2.66 -0.75 -18.06
C ALA A 404 3.24 -0.53 -16.67
N THR A 405 4.52 -0.21 -16.66
CA THR A 405 5.32 0.15 -15.49
C THR A 405 6.30 1.22 -15.91
N VAL A 406 6.53 2.20 -15.04
CA VAL A 406 7.63 3.16 -15.14
C VAL A 406 8.64 2.94 -14.01
N PHE A 407 8.54 1.79 -13.33
CA PHE A 407 9.36 1.39 -12.18
C PHE A 407 9.27 2.35 -11.01
N ASN A 408 8.13 3.06 -10.86
CA ASN A 408 7.89 3.93 -9.73
C ASN A 408 7.72 3.10 -8.45
N THR A 409 8.66 3.25 -7.52
CA THR A 409 8.66 2.52 -6.25
C THR A 409 7.73 3.14 -5.20
N GLY A 410 7.00 4.21 -5.50
CA GLY A 410 6.10 4.90 -4.56
C GLY A 410 6.81 5.94 -3.69
N HIS A 411 8.08 6.23 -3.96
CA HIS A 411 8.85 7.34 -3.40
C HIS A 411 9.95 7.77 -4.35
N GLY A 412 10.54 8.94 -4.13
CA GLY A 412 11.63 9.43 -4.96
C GLY A 412 12.28 10.68 -4.42
N LEU A 413 13.50 10.95 -4.87
CA LEU A 413 14.22 12.20 -4.55
C LEU A 413 13.70 13.39 -5.36
N ARG A 414 13.09 13.10 -6.51
CA ARG A 414 12.47 14.04 -7.45
C ARG A 414 11.26 13.38 -8.09
N TRP A 415 10.47 14.17 -8.82
CA TRP A 415 9.44 13.65 -9.71
C TRP A 415 9.74 13.98 -11.16
N TYR A 416 9.70 12.96 -12.02
CA TYR A 416 9.99 13.04 -13.45
C TYR A 416 8.71 12.86 -14.27
N GLU A 417 8.62 13.56 -15.40
CA GLU A 417 7.59 13.35 -16.43
C GLU A 417 8.24 13.40 -17.82
N GLY A 418 8.22 12.28 -18.54
CA GLY A 418 8.85 12.18 -19.86
C GLY A 418 10.36 12.44 -19.83
N GLY A 419 11.04 12.05 -18.74
CA GLY A 419 12.47 12.26 -18.50
C GLY A 419 12.84 13.66 -18.00
N LYS A 420 11.87 14.53 -17.75
CA LYS A 420 12.11 15.90 -17.23
C LYS A 420 11.69 16.00 -15.78
N VAL A 421 12.52 16.63 -14.95
CA VAL A 421 12.16 16.94 -13.56
C VAL A 421 11.05 17.99 -13.54
N THR A 422 9.93 17.68 -12.89
CA THR A 422 8.82 18.63 -12.66
C THR A 422 8.60 18.93 -11.18
N SER A 423 9.30 18.22 -10.28
CA SER A 423 9.50 18.59 -8.88
C SER A 423 10.88 18.12 -8.39
N GLU A 424 11.61 19.03 -7.76
CA GLU A 424 12.90 18.77 -7.10
C GLU A 424 12.73 18.27 -5.64
N ALA A 425 11.50 18.24 -5.12
CA ALA A 425 11.23 17.87 -3.75
C ALA A 425 11.19 16.33 -3.58
N PRO A 426 11.78 15.79 -2.51
CA PRO A 426 11.62 14.39 -2.16
C PRO A 426 10.18 14.10 -1.74
N TRP A 427 9.70 12.88 -2.00
CA TRP A 427 8.30 12.52 -1.78
C TRP A 427 8.13 11.02 -1.54
N ASN A 428 7.06 10.66 -0.85
CA ASN A 428 6.50 9.30 -0.83
C ASN A 428 4.98 9.34 -0.95
N HIS A 429 4.41 8.40 -1.71
CA HIS A 429 3.00 8.09 -1.78
C HIS A 429 2.82 6.70 -2.41
N LEU A 430 2.79 5.64 -1.59
CA LEU A 430 2.75 4.25 -2.10
C LEU A 430 1.56 3.93 -3.01
N GLY A 431 0.45 4.67 -2.88
CA GLY A 431 -0.71 4.50 -3.75
C GLY A 431 -0.39 4.67 -5.24
N VAL A 432 0.71 5.36 -5.62
CA VAL A 432 1.16 5.47 -7.03
C VAL A 432 2.30 4.52 -7.40
N GLN A 433 2.69 3.60 -6.51
CA GLN A 433 3.66 2.56 -6.79
C GLN A 433 3.18 1.67 -7.96
N ASP A 434 4.11 1.26 -8.81
CA ASP A 434 3.83 0.40 -9.96
C ASP A 434 3.70 -1.05 -9.56
N ARG A 435 3.18 -1.87 -10.49
CA ARG A 435 3.41 -3.32 -10.42
C ARG A 435 4.90 -3.54 -10.72
N LEU A 436 5.68 -3.80 -9.69
CA LEU A 436 7.13 -3.99 -9.79
C LEU A 436 7.48 -5.45 -10.13
N PRO A 437 8.68 -5.72 -10.69
CA PRO A 437 9.19 -7.09 -10.89
C PRO A 437 9.05 -7.96 -9.64
N SER A 438 8.40 -9.13 -9.74
CA SER A 438 8.18 -10.01 -8.57
C SER A 438 9.46 -10.69 -8.07
N ARG A 439 10.47 -10.80 -8.93
CA ARG A 439 11.73 -11.54 -8.72
C ARG A 439 12.92 -10.60 -8.82
N GLN A 440 13.33 -10.00 -7.70
CA GLN A 440 14.39 -9.00 -7.62
C GLN A 440 15.68 -9.66 -7.03
N TRP A 441 16.73 -9.96 -7.81
CA TRP A 441 16.80 -9.96 -9.28
C TRP A 441 17.32 -11.29 -9.83
N VAL A 442 16.55 -11.89 -10.72
CA VAL A 442 16.94 -13.13 -11.41
C VAL A 442 17.73 -12.78 -12.66
N VAL A 443 19.00 -13.20 -12.66
CA VAL A 443 19.92 -12.88 -13.76
C VAL A 443 20.54 -14.14 -14.33
N ARG A 444 20.41 -14.31 -15.64
CA ARG A 444 20.85 -15.49 -16.39
C ARG A 444 21.98 -15.11 -17.33
N THR A 445 23.19 -15.58 -17.03
CA THR A 445 24.39 -15.36 -17.83
C THR A 445 25.38 -16.52 -17.64
N ASN A 446 26.22 -16.75 -18.64
CA ASN A 446 27.40 -17.63 -18.56
C ASN A 446 28.67 -16.87 -18.16
N GLY A 447 28.59 -15.54 -18.00
CA GLY A 447 29.70 -14.67 -17.62
C GLY A 447 29.52 -14.07 -16.22
N GLN A 448 30.15 -12.93 -16.00
CA GLN A 448 29.99 -12.18 -14.76
C GLN A 448 28.55 -11.67 -14.61
N ARG A 449 27.96 -11.83 -13.42
CA ARG A 449 26.59 -11.42 -13.13
C ARG A 449 26.49 -9.87 -13.12
N PRO A 450 25.61 -9.27 -13.93
CA PRO A 450 25.24 -7.86 -13.81
C PRO A 450 24.75 -7.46 -12.42
N SER A 451 24.98 -6.21 -12.03
CA SER A 451 24.19 -5.61 -10.95
C SER A 451 22.90 -5.02 -11.52
N VAL A 452 21.81 -5.18 -10.78
CA VAL A 452 20.48 -4.69 -11.13
C VAL A 452 19.91 -4.04 -9.88
N ALA A 453 19.40 -2.82 -10.00
CA ALA A 453 18.79 -2.10 -8.88
C ALA A 453 17.80 -1.04 -9.38
N TYR A 454 16.83 -0.69 -8.54
CA TYR A 454 16.12 0.57 -8.72
C TYR A 454 17.09 1.74 -8.50
N ASP A 455 17.02 2.73 -9.37
CA ASP A 455 17.85 3.92 -9.30
C ASP A 455 16.98 5.18 -9.17
N PHE A 456 17.49 6.12 -8.37
CA PHE A 456 16.80 7.34 -7.95
C PHE A 456 17.50 8.61 -8.45
N ALA A 457 18.59 8.46 -9.21
CA ALA A 457 19.31 9.60 -9.77
C ALA A 457 18.62 10.15 -11.03
N ASP A 458 17.93 9.30 -11.78
CA ASP A 458 17.14 9.69 -12.94
C ASP A 458 15.98 8.71 -13.20
N ALA A 459 14.89 9.20 -13.80
CA ALA A 459 13.72 8.40 -14.15
C ALA A 459 13.00 8.96 -15.39
N TRP A 460 12.27 8.10 -16.11
CA TRP A 460 11.43 8.58 -17.21
C TRP A 460 10.11 9.18 -16.70
N HIS A 461 9.49 8.54 -15.71
CA HIS A 461 8.28 9.06 -15.07
C HIS A 461 8.22 8.60 -13.61
N GLY A 462 7.71 9.43 -12.70
CA GLY A 462 7.66 9.10 -11.28
C GLY A 462 8.99 9.36 -10.56
N GLY A 463 9.42 8.47 -9.65
CA GLY A 463 10.55 8.72 -8.75
C GLY A 463 11.77 7.81 -8.93
N SER A 464 11.68 6.80 -9.81
CA SER A 464 12.74 5.81 -9.98
C SER A 464 12.70 5.15 -11.36
N SER A 465 13.81 4.54 -11.75
CA SER A 465 13.95 3.69 -12.93
C SER A 465 14.71 2.42 -12.57
N LEU A 466 14.87 1.49 -13.52
CA LEU A 466 15.70 0.30 -13.34
C LEU A 466 17.07 0.53 -13.99
N LEU A 467 18.16 0.34 -13.24
CA LEU A 467 19.53 0.46 -13.73
C LEU A 467 20.21 -0.92 -13.71
N VAL A 468 20.82 -1.28 -14.84
CA VAL A 468 21.57 -2.52 -15.02
C VAL A 468 23.01 -2.21 -15.44
N HIS A 469 23.97 -2.61 -14.61
CA HIS A 469 25.38 -2.55 -14.99
C HIS A 469 25.83 -3.90 -15.53
N VAL A 470 26.09 -3.93 -16.83
CA VAL A 470 26.46 -5.15 -17.57
C VAL A 470 27.98 -5.17 -17.78
N PRO A 471 28.70 -6.17 -17.25
CA PRO A 471 30.12 -6.36 -17.54
C PRO A 471 30.35 -6.66 -19.02
N LEU A 472 31.58 -6.40 -19.51
CA LEU A 472 32.00 -6.86 -20.83
C LEU A 472 32.01 -8.40 -20.84
N GLY A 473 31.41 -9.02 -21.85
CA GLY A 473 31.47 -10.47 -22.04
C GLY A 473 30.15 -11.08 -22.48
N ALA A 474 29.78 -12.19 -21.84
CA ALA A 474 28.61 -12.98 -22.22
C ALA A 474 27.29 -12.19 -22.07
N PRO A 475 26.31 -12.40 -22.95
CA PRO A 475 24.97 -11.83 -22.79
C PRO A 475 24.38 -12.18 -21.43
N ALA A 476 23.65 -11.23 -20.84
CA ALA A 476 22.93 -11.42 -19.58
C ALA A 476 21.45 -11.11 -19.76
N THR A 477 20.60 -12.04 -19.35
CA THR A 477 19.14 -11.87 -19.35
C THR A 477 18.66 -11.57 -17.94
N VAL A 478 17.92 -10.47 -17.78
CA VAL A 478 17.23 -10.10 -16.55
C VAL A 478 15.76 -10.47 -16.71
N ASP A 479 15.25 -11.35 -15.86
CA ASP A 479 13.81 -11.65 -15.81
C ASP A 479 13.11 -10.46 -15.13
N LEU A 480 12.06 -9.91 -15.75
CA LEU A 480 11.35 -8.75 -15.21
C LEU A 480 9.98 -9.14 -14.66
N TYR A 481 9.13 -9.78 -15.47
CA TYR A 481 7.76 -10.06 -15.08
C TYR A 481 7.35 -11.48 -15.45
N ALA A 482 6.78 -12.21 -14.49
CA ALA A 482 5.90 -13.33 -14.79
C ALA A 482 4.49 -12.80 -15.08
N THR A 483 3.87 -13.25 -16.17
CA THR A 483 2.65 -12.65 -16.71
C THR A 483 1.66 -13.69 -17.23
N ARG A 484 0.42 -13.27 -17.52
CA ARG A 484 -0.58 -14.02 -18.28
C ARG A 484 -1.24 -13.12 -19.33
N LEU A 485 -0.44 -12.47 -20.17
CA LEU A 485 -0.95 -11.50 -21.15
C LEU A 485 -1.42 -12.22 -22.42
N PRO A 486 -2.71 -12.23 -22.76
CA PRO A 486 -3.18 -12.82 -24.00
C PRO A 486 -2.62 -12.02 -25.19
N LEU A 487 -2.08 -12.72 -26.18
CA LEU A 487 -1.57 -12.11 -27.41
C LEU A 487 -2.69 -11.97 -28.44
N THR A 488 -2.68 -10.83 -29.11
CA THR A 488 -3.40 -10.56 -30.34
C THR A 488 -2.41 -10.25 -31.46
N THR A 489 -2.88 -10.16 -32.70
CA THR A 489 -2.04 -9.74 -33.84
C THR A 489 -1.52 -8.31 -33.70
N ASP A 490 -2.19 -7.50 -32.88
CA ASP A 490 -1.88 -6.08 -32.71
C ASP A 490 -1.01 -5.83 -31.47
N THR A 491 -0.75 -6.85 -30.64
CA THR A 491 0.05 -6.72 -29.42
C THR A 491 1.47 -6.26 -29.74
N VAL A 492 1.87 -5.15 -29.11
CA VAL A 492 3.24 -4.64 -29.09
C VAL A 492 3.75 -4.48 -27.67
N ILE A 493 5.08 -4.56 -27.54
CA ILE A 493 5.79 -4.25 -26.30
C ILE A 493 6.68 -3.04 -26.55
N GLU A 494 6.58 -2.05 -25.68
CA GLU A 494 7.36 -0.81 -25.75
C GLU A 494 8.36 -0.77 -24.59
N LEU A 495 9.61 -0.43 -24.90
CA LEU A 495 10.65 -0.19 -23.90
C LEU A 495 11.12 1.25 -24.04
N THR A 496 11.03 2.02 -22.98
CA THR A 496 11.63 3.36 -22.89
C THR A 496 12.93 3.25 -22.13
N HIS A 497 14.05 3.42 -22.81
CA HIS A 497 15.38 3.14 -22.26
C HIS A 497 16.46 4.04 -22.84
N ARG A 498 17.64 4.01 -22.22
CA ARG A 498 18.89 4.59 -22.73
C ARG A 498 20.10 3.87 -22.15
N ALA A 499 21.29 4.10 -22.71
CA ALA A 499 22.54 3.71 -22.07
C ALA A 499 23.22 4.97 -21.52
N ASP A 500 23.40 5.02 -20.20
CA ASP A 500 24.10 6.12 -19.53
C ASP A 500 25.59 6.07 -19.92
N THR A 501 26.16 4.87 -20.03
CA THR A 501 27.55 4.63 -20.47
C THR A 501 27.68 3.35 -21.28
N GLY A 502 28.75 3.27 -22.08
CA GLY A 502 29.11 2.06 -22.83
C GLY A 502 28.33 1.85 -24.13
N ARG A 503 28.64 0.76 -24.83
CA ARG A 503 28.01 0.36 -26.10
C ARG A 503 27.64 -1.11 -26.05
N GLY A 504 26.66 -1.52 -26.83
CA GLY A 504 26.16 -2.90 -26.78
C GLY A 504 24.86 -3.11 -27.55
N THR A 505 24.08 -4.11 -27.16
CA THR A 505 22.76 -4.40 -27.72
C THR A 505 21.73 -4.71 -26.63
N VAL A 506 20.47 -4.36 -26.89
CA VAL A 506 19.29 -4.75 -26.11
C VAL A 506 18.41 -5.63 -26.97
N GLU A 507 17.93 -6.71 -26.36
CA GLU A 507 16.87 -7.54 -26.88
C GLU A 507 15.77 -7.72 -25.83
N LEU A 508 14.52 -7.75 -26.29
CA LEU A 508 13.37 -8.11 -25.50
C LEU A 508 13.32 -9.64 -25.42
N ALA A 509 13.24 -10.18 -24.21
CA ALA A 509 13.05 -11.60 -23.95
C ALA A 509 11.56 -11.87 -23.67
N VAL A 510 10.92 -12.71 -24.49
CA VAL A 510 9.49 -13.06 -24.37
C VAL A 510 9.34 -14.57 -24.31
N ALA A 511 8.64 -15.07 -23.31
CA ALA A 511 8.28 -16.48 -23.23
C ALA A 511 6.75 -16.64 -23.31
N VAL A 512 6.27 -17.54 -24.17
CA VAL A 512 4.85 -17.91 -24.29
C VAL A 512 4.51 -19.27 -23.65
N ALA A 513 5.53 -19.92 -23.07
CA ALA A 513 5.40 -21.17 -22.35
C ALA A 513 6.01 -21.05 -20.95
N GLU A 514 5.50 -21.87 -20.03
CA GLU A 514 6.06 -21.98 -18.68
C GLU A 514 7.43 -22.69 -18.72
N PRO A 515 8.28 -22.51 -17.69
CA PRO A 515 9.48 -23.32 -17.53
C PRO A 515 9.14 -24.81 -17.41
N SER A 516 10.10 -25.68 -17.75
CA SER A 516 9.92 -27.13 -17.65
C SER A 516 9.81 -27.67 -16.21
N GLY A 517 10.06 -26.82 -15.22
CA GLY A 517 9.87 -27.12 -13.80
C GLY A 517 10.47 -26.03 -12.90
N PRO A 518 10.33 -26.17 -11.57
CA PRO A 518 10.90 -25.23 -10.61
C PRO A 518 12.41 -25.04 -10.81
N GLY A 519 12.89 -23.79 -10.70
CA GLY A 519 14.31 -23.47 -10.90
C GLY A 519 14.78 -23.43 -12.35
N LYS A 520 13.95 -23.85 -13.32
CA LYS A 520 14.32 -23.82 -14.74
C LYS A 520 14.05 -22.44 -15.35
N PRO A 521 14.86 -22.00 -16.33
CA PRO A 521 14.61 -20.76 -17.04
C PRO A 521 13.33 -20.82 -17.86
N HIS A 522 12.69 -19.67 -18.04
CA HIS A 522 11.66 -19.54 -19.08
C HIS A 522 12.28 -19.81 -20.47
N PRO A 523 11.56 -20.46 -21.38
CA PRO A 523 11.99 -20.66 -22.76
C PRO A 523 11.84 -19.35 -23.55
N TYR A 524 12.74 -18.40 -23.30
CA TYR A 524 12.69 -17.09 -23.94
C TYR A 524 12.99 -17.16 -25.43
N THR A 525 12.18 -16.44 -26.18
CA THR A 525 12.48 -15.98 -27.53
C THR A 525 12.96 -14.53 -27.45
N TYR A 526 14.07 -14.23 -28.12
CA TYR A 526 14.64 -12.88 -28.13
C TYR A 526 14.20 -12.09 -29.37
N ARG A 527 13.94 -10.79 -29.19
CA ARG A 527 13.60 -9.84 -30.25
C ARG A 527 14.51 -8.63 -30.13
N ALA A 528 15.12 -8.21 -31.23
CA ALA A 528 15.96 -7.02 -31.24
C ALA A 528 15.15 -5.79 -30.81
N VAL A 529 15.69 -5.03 -29.86
CA VAL A 529 15.20 -3.70 -29.51
C VAL A 529 16.09 -2.66 -30.19
N GLY A 530 17.40 -2.80 -30.04
CA GLY A 530 18.34 -1.93 -30.74
C GLY A 530 19.76 -2.01 -30.21
N THR A 531 20.62 -1.17 -30.78
CA THR A 531 22.00 -0.96 -30.31
C THR A 531 22.03 0.07 -29.19
N LEU A 532 22.92 -0.15 -28.23
CA LEU A 532 23.22 0.78 -27.15
C LEU A 532 24.36 1.70 -27.55
N GLY A 533 24.16 2.99 -27.32
CA GLY A 533 25.19 4.02 -27.36
C GLY A 533 24.99 5.00 -26.21
N PRO A 534 26.06 5.61 -25.70
CA PRO A 534 25.96 6.52 -24.57
C PRO A 534 25.13 7.75 -24.96
N GLY A 535 24.19 8.14 -24.10
CA GLY A 535 23.35 9.31 -24.32
C GLY A 535 22.44 9.61 -23.13
N SER A 536 22.02 10.87 -23.02
CA SER A 536 21.08 11.34 -21.98
C SER A 536 19.61 11.15 -22.38
N ASP A 537 19.32 11.01 -23.67
CA ASP A 537 17.95 11.06 -24.16
C ASP A 537 17.26 9.70 -24.05
N TRP A 538 16.02 9.73 -23.56
CA TRP A 538 15.17 8.55 -23.49
C TRP A 538 14.66 8.19 -24.88
N THR A 539 14.85 6.94 -25.29
CA THR A 539 14.30 6.40 -26.54
C THR A 539 13.22 5.39 -26.22
N THR A 540 12.08 5.47 -26.91
CA THR A 540 11.02 4.45 -26.82
C THR A 540 11.04 3.60 -28.08
N THR A 541 11.24 2.30 -27.91
CA THR A 541 11.26 1.33 -28.99
C THR A 541 10.03 0.44 -28.91
N THR A 542 9.25 0.38 -29.99
CA THR A 542 8.09 -0.53 -30.12
C THR A 542 8.49 -1.83 -30.81
N VAL A 543 8.35 -2.95 -30.11
CA VAL A 543 8.67 -4.30 -30.59
C VAL A 543 7.37 -5.05 -30.91
N ARG A 544 7.24 -5.51 -32.15
CA ARG A 544 6.15 -6.41 -32.55
C ARG A 544 6.48 -7.86 -32.18
N LEU A 545 5.48 -8.60 -31.74
CA LEU A 545 5.61 -10.01 -31.36
C LEU A 545 5.31 -10.97 -32.51
N THR A 546 5.61 -10.57 -33.75
CA THR A 546 5.34 -11.35 -34.97
C THR A 546 5.84 -12.79 -34.83
N GLY A 547 4.97 -13.74 -35.18
CA GLY A 547 5.24 -15.18 -35.10
C GLY A 547 5.05 -15.80 -33.71
N LEU A 548 4.73 -15.01 -32.68
CA LEU A 548 4.31 -15.52 -31.38
C LEU A 548 2.77 -15.53 -31.29
N SER A 549 2.23 -16.50 -30.57
CA SER A 549 0.79 -16.63 -30.30
C SER A 549 0.55 -17.22 -28.91
N GLY A 550 -0.71 -17.19 -28.45
CA GLY A 550 -1.08 -17.70 -27.12
C GLY A 550 -0.99 -16.61 -26.05
N THR A 551 -0.33 -16.92 -24.93
CA THR A 551 -0.27 -16.04 -23.76
C THR A 551 1.19 -15.81 -23.40
N VAL A 552 1.61 -14.55 -23.26
CA VAL A 552 2.93 -14.23 -22.69
C VAL A 552 2.94 -14.68 -21.23
N ARG A 553 3.91 -15.53 -20.89
CA ARG A 553 4.16 -16.09 -19.56
C ARG A 553 5.27 -15.37 -18.83
N ALA A 554 6.24 -14.82 -19.56
CA ALA A 554 7.27 -13.98 -18.96
C ALA A 554 7.83 -12.94 -19.93
N LEU A 555 8.28 -11.83 -19.35
CA LEU A 555 9.00 -10.74 -19.98
C LEU A 555 10.33 -10.51 -19.28
N GLY A 556 11.37 -10.25 -20.07
CA GLY A 556 12.69 -9.89 -19.59
C GLY A 556 13.45 -9.08 -20.63
N VAL A 557 14.70 -8.75 -20.33
CA VAL A 557 15.60 -8.08 -21.26
C VAL A 557 16.93 -8.81 -21.32
N ARG A 558 17.49 -8.98 -22.51
CA ARG A 558 18.84 -9.50 -22.73
C ARG A 558 19.76 -8.38 -23.17
N LEU A 559 20.85 -8.22 -22.45
CA LEU A 559 21.83 -7.16 -22.65
C LEU A 559 23.18 -7.80 -23.01
N THR A 560 23.85 -7.22 -24.00
CA THR A 560 25.21 -7.62 -24.37
C THR A 560 26.08 -6.38 -24.49
N ALA A 561 27.12 -6.28 -23.66
CA ALA A 561 28.06 -5.18 -23.69
C ALA A 561 29.14 -5.41 -24.77
N SER A 562 29.56 -4.35 -25.46
CA SER A 562 30.57 -4.37 -26.52
C SER A 562 31.59 -3.26 -26.31
N GLY A 563 32.88 -3.59 -26.36
CA GLY A 563 33.98 -2.62 -26.21
C GLY A 563 34.24 -2.13 -24.78
N GLY A 564 33.34 -2.40 -23.83
CA GLY A 564 33.51 -2.12 -22.40
C GLY A 564 32.22 -2.38 -21.63
N PRO A 565 32.20 -2.22 -20.28
CA PRO A 565 30.98 -2.30 -19.48
C PRO A 565 29.92 -1.28 -19.91
N VAL A 566 28.66 -1.61 -19.67
CA VAL A 566 27.50 -0.77 -20.02
C VAL A 566 26.67 -0.48 -18.77
N ALA A 567 26.27 0.78 -18.58
CA ALA A 567 25.20 1.14 -17.65
C ALA A 567 23.92 1.42 -18.47
N TRP A 568 22.98 0.48 -18.44
CA TRP A 568 21.72 0.57 -19.19
C TRP A 568 20.56 0.86 -18.25
N ARG A 569 19.73 1.83 -18.63
CA ARG A 569 18.61 2.31 -17.83
C ARG A 569 17.28 2.07 -18.54
N LEU A 570 16.34 1.45 -17.84
CA LEU A 570 14.97 1.23 -18.29
C LEU A 570 14.02 2.11 -17.48
N GLY A 571 13.35 3.03 -18.16
CA GLY A 571 12.43 4.00 -17.57
C GLY A 571 10.96 3.64 -17.74
N ALA A 572 10.62 2.81 -18.74
CA ALA A 572 9.27 2.26 -18.87
C ALA A 572 9.26 0.94 -19.65
N LEU A 573 8.27 0.09 -19.32
CA LEU A 573 7.86 -1.05 -20.12
C LEU A 573 6.34 -1.03 -20.26
N ALA A 574 5.83 -1.20 -21.47
CA ALA A 574 4.40 -1.24 -21.74
C ALA A 574 4.03 -2.37 -22.71
N VAL A 575 2.84 -2.94 -22.54
CA VAL A 575 2.23 -3.94 -23.43
C VAL A 575 0.82 -3.46 -23.79
N ARG A 576 0.51 -3.40 -25.09
CA ARG A 576 -0.78 -2.88 -25.60
C ARG A 576 -1.14 -3.52 -26.94
N ASP A 577 -2.44 -3.67 -27.21
CA ASP A 577 -2.96 -4.12 -28.52
C ASP A 577 -3.27 -2.94 -29.45
N LYS A 578 -3.92 -1.89 -28.93
CA LYS A 578 -4.35 -0.74 -29.72
C LYS A 578 -3.47 0.47 -29.47
N ALA A 579 -3.67 1.51 -30.28
CA ALA A 579 -3.16 2.84 -29.94
C ALA A 579 -3.72 3.24 -28.58
N ALA A 580 -2.84 3.74 -27.72
CA ALA A 580 -3.18 4.12 -26.38
C ALA A 580 -4.15 5.30 -26.40
N GLN A 581 -5.27 5.17 -25.67
CA GLN A 581 -6.30 6.22 -25.58
C GLN A 581 -6.09 7.05 -24.32
N SER A 582 -6.22 8.38 -24.45
CA SER A 582 -6.24 9.26 -23.28
C SER A 582 -7.45 8.94 -22.40
N PRO A 583 -7.27 8.87 -21.06
CA PRO A 583 -8.41 8.82 -20.14
C PRO A 583 -9.30 10.05 -20.29
N ALA A 584 -10.56 9.92 -19.89
CA ALA A 584 -11.44 11.08 -19.72
C ALA A 584 -10.90 12.02 -18.64
N ALA A 585 -11.20 13.32 -18.75
CA ALA A 585 -10.82 14.28 -17.73
C ALA A 585 -11.62 14.08 -16.42
N PRO A 586 -11.01 14.32 -15.24
CA PRO A 586 -11.78 14.47 -14.01
C PRO A 586 -12.70 15.70 -14.10
N SER A 587 -13.67 15.79 -13.20
CA SER A 587 -14.60 16.92 -13.15
C SER A 587 -14.79 17.44 -11.73
N GLY A 588 -15.30 18.67 -11.61
CA GLY A 588 -15.60 19.27 -10.30
C GLY A 588 -14.38 19.45 -9.39
N LEU A 589 -13.18 19.64 -9.94
CA LEU A 589 -12.00 20.00 -9.15
C LEU A 589 -12.26 21.33 -8.42
N ARG A 590 -12.12 21.31 -7.09
CA ARG A 590 -12.24 22.50 -6.26
C ARG A 590 -11.38 22.40 -5.01
N ILE A 591 -11.05 23.56 -4.44
CA ILE A 591 -10.45 23.66 -3.12
C ILE A 591 -11.59 23.64 -2.10
N ALA A 592 -11.69 22.58 -1.32
CA ALA A 592 -12.72 22.40 -0.32
C ALA A 592 -12.51 23.27 0.92
N SER A 593 -11.24 23.50 1.29
CA SER A 593 -10.86 24.36 2.40
C SER A 593 -9.41 24.79 2.23
N ALA A 594 -9.09 25.99 2.71
CA ALA A 594 -7.74 26.55 2.71
C ALA A 594 -7.42 27.25 4.04
N THR A 595 -6.17 27.20 4.49
CA THR A 595 -5.66 28.04 5.59
C THR A 595 -4.22 28.42 5.27
N GLY A 596 -3.99 29.68 4.89
CA GLY A 596 -2.71 30.08 4.32
C GLY A 596 -2.38 29.23 3.10
N GLY A 597 -1.20 28.62 3.08
CA GLY A 597 -0.74 27.73 2.01
C GLY A 597 -1.28 26.29 2.03
N ASP A 598 -2.02 25.91 3.07
CA ASP A 598 -2.54 24.54 3.23
C ASP A 598 -3.88 24.38 2.49
N LEU A 599 -3.90 23.54 1.45
CA LEU A 599 -5.04 23.38 0.55
C LEU A 599 -5.55 21.94 0.56
N ARG A 600 -6.87 21.78 0.76
CA ARG A 600 -7.58 20.51 0.55
C ARG A 600 -8.31 20.54 -0.79
N PHE A 601 -7.87 19.73 -1.75
CA PHE A 601 -8.53 19.55 -3.05
C PHE A 601 -9.49 18.37 -3.01
N VAL A 602 -10.62 18.49 -3.72
CA VAL A 602 -11.58 17.39 -3.95
C VAL A 602 -12.09 17.43 -5.39
N TRP A 603 -12.46 16.27 -5.94
CA TRP A 603 -12.99 16.15 -7.31
C TRP A 603 -13.90 14.92 -7.50
N GLN A 604 -14.53 14.86 -8.67
CA GLN A 604 -15.28 13.71 -9.15
C GLN A 604 -14.39 12.79 -10.00
N THR A 605 -14.56 11.48 -9.85
CA THR A 605 -13.80 10.47 -10.60
C THR A 605 -14.01 10.67 -12.10
N ALA A 606 -12.94 10.58 -12.89
CA ALA A 606 -13.06 10.54 -14.33
C ALA A 606 -13.79 9.25 -14.79
N PRO A 607 -14.61 9.30 -15.86
CA PRO A 607 -15.19 8.11 -16.45
C PRO A 607 -14.12 7.13 -16.96
N GLY A 608 -14.39 5.83 -16.83
CA GLY A 608 -13.52 4.76 -17.34
C GLY A 608 -12.37 4.38 -16.40
N ALA A 609 -11.39 3.66 -16.95
CA ALA A 609 -10.24 3.18 -16.18
C ALA A 609 -9.25 4.33 -15.92
N VAL A 610 -8.97 4.58 -14.64
CA VAL A 610 -8.00 5.57 -14.17
C VAL A 610 -6.99 4.85 -13.30
N ARG A 611 -5.70 5.05 -13.58
CA ARG A 611 -4.62 4.52 -12.77
C ARG A 611 -4.44 5.34 -11.50
N HIS A 612 -4.36 6.66 -11.64
CA HIS A 612 -4.24 7.64 -10.58
C HIS A 612 -4.53 9.05 -11.14
N TYR A 613 -4.51 10.07 -10.28
CA TYR A 613 -4.54 11.48 -10.65
C TYR A 613 -3.22 12.16 -10.33
N ALA A 614 -2.81 13.11 -11.17
CA ALA A 614 -1.66 13.97 -10.94
C ALA A 614 -2.11 15.43 -10.83
N LEU A 615 -1.62 16.12 -9.80
CA LEU A 615 -1.92 17.51 -9.50
C LEU A 615 -0.68 18.38 -9.74
N HIS A 616 -0.86 19.46 -10.50
CA HIS A 616 0.20 20.40 -10.82
C HIS A 616 -0.22 21.83 -10.49
N ARG A 617 0.75 22.67 -10.11
CA ARG A 617 0.63 24.14 -10.19
C ARG A 617 1.14 24.60 -11.55
N VAL A 618 0.42 25.50 -12.20
CA VAL A 618 0.84 26.13 -13.45
C VAL A 618 1.37 27.52 -13.13
N LEU A 619 2.65 27.76 -13.43
CA LEU A 619 3.31 29.05 -13.23
C LEU A 619 2.99 30.02 -14.37
N HIS A 620 3.35 31.30 -14.20
CA HIS A 620 3.04 32.36 -15.17
C HIS A 620 3.66 32.13 -16.56
N ASP A 621 4.84 31.51 -16.61
CA ASP A 621 5.55 31.13 -17.83
C ASP A 621 4.96 29.86 -18.51
N GLY A 622 3.91 29.27 -17.92
CA GLY A 622 3.30 28.02 -18.38
C GLY A 622 3.99 26.75 -17.86
N THR A 623 5.06 26.87 -17.08
CA THR A 623 5.74 25.74 -16.46
C THR A 623 4.79 25.02 -15.49
N ARG A 624 4.71 23.68 -15.61
CA ARG A 624 3.94 22.83 -14.69
C ARG A 624 4.86 22.29 -13.60
N ARG A 625 4.61 22.65 -12.35
CA ARG A 625 5.28 22.09 -11.17
C ARG A 625 4.41 21.00 -10.56
N PHE A 626 4.94 19.79 -10.44
CA PHE A 626 4.24 18.68 -9.81
C PHE A 626 4.05 18.92 -8.31
N LEU A 627 2.83 18.72 -7.81
CA LEU A 627 2.51 18.86 -6.38
C LEU A 627 2.27 17.51 -5.71
N GLY A 628 1.79 16.52 -6.46
CA GLY A 628 1.50 15.20 -5.93
C GLY A 628 0.63 14.37 -6.87
N ALA A 629 0.57 13.08 -6.57
CA ALA A 629 -0.28 12.14 -7.29
C ALA A 629 -0.94 11.19 -6.30
N THR A 630 -2.16 10.77 -6.61
CA THR A 630 -2.98 9.96 -5.71
C THR A 630 -4.02 9.15 -6.47
N CYS A 631 -4.42 7.99 -5.95
CA CYS A 631 -5.57 7.26 -6.48
C CYS A 631 -6.89 7.78 -5.88
N GLN A 632 -6.81 8.55 -4.79
CA GLN A 632 -7.95 9.09 -4.07
C GLN A 632 -8.69 10.16 -4.90
N ARG A 633 -9.81 10.63 -4.37
CA ARG A 633 -10.63 11.70 -4.96
C ARG A 633 -10.46 13.05 -4.27
N ALA A 634 -9.43 13.13 -3.43
CA ALA A 634 -9.03 14.30 -2.69
C ALA A 634 -7.51 14.30 -2.56
N PHE A 635 -6.91 15.47 -2.40
CA PHE A 635 -5.47 15.59 -2.14
C PHE A 635 -5.18 16.79 -1.24
N PHE A 636 -4.32 16.60 -0.25
CA PHE A 636 -3.86 17.68 0.60
C PHE A 636 -2.48 18.18 0.14
N VAL A 637 -2.35 19.48 -0.06
CA VAL A 637 -1.08 20.13 -0.38
C VAL A 637 -0.71 21.07 0.77
N PRO A 638 0.41 20.82 1.49
CA PRO A 638 0.85 21.67 2.57
C PRO A 638 1.63 22.90 2.08
N GLY A 639 1.45 24.02 2.75
CA GLY A 639 2.42 25.12 2.83
C GLY A 639 2.78 25.79 1.51
N LEU A 640 1.87 25.87 0.54
CA LEU A 640 2.17 26.58 -0.70
C LEU A 640 2.33 28.09 -0.47
N THR A 641 3.29 28.70 -1.15
CA THR A 641 3.54 30.14 -1.12
C THR A 641 3.38 30.76 -2.51
N PRO A 642 2.99 32.05 -2.61
CA PRO A 642 2.98 32.78 -3.88
C PRO A 642 4.40 32.91 -4.45
N GLU A 643 4.54 32.72 -5.77
CA GLU A 643 5.74 33.16 -6.48
C GLU A 643 5.73 34.69 -6.63
N GLN A 644 6.88 35.30 -6.96
CA GLN A 644 6.99 36.75 -7.08
C GLN A 644 5.99 37.31 -8.11
N GLY A 645 5.09 38.18 -7.64
CA GLY A 645 4.06 38.82 -8.49
C GLY A 645 2.82 37.97 -8.74
N GLU A 646 2.74 36.75 -8.19
CA GLU A 646 1.58 35.88 -8.36
C GLU A 646 0.45 36.28 -7.41
N ARG A 647 -0.69 36.70 -7.99
CA ARG A 647 -1.90 37.06 -7.22
C ARG A 647 -2.82 35.86 -6.95
N SER A 648 -2.69 34.82 -7.76
CA SER A 648 -3.47 33.59 -7.62
C SER A 648 -2.71 32.42 -8.20
N ALA A 649 -2.76 31.27 -7.54
CA ALA A 649 -2.24 30.02 -8.06
C ALA A 649 -3.27 29.30 -8.93
N ARG A 650 -2.85 28.85 -10.11
CA ARG A 650 -3.63 27.97 -11.00
C ARG A 650 -3.18 26.53 -10.82
N PHE A 651 -4.14 25.63 -10.66
CA PHE A 651 -3.91 24.20 -10.53
C PHE A 651 -4.52 23.43 -11.69
N GLU A 652 -3.86 22.34 -12.10
CA GLU A 652 -4.34 21.38 -13.07
C GLU A 652 -4.36 19.99 -12.44
N LEU A 653 -5.50 19.31 -12.50
CA LEU A 653 -5.65 17.90 -12.16
C LEU A 653 -5.87 17.10 -13.44
N ARG A 654 -5.09 16.04 -13.64
CA ARG A 654 -5.23 15.12 -14.78
C ARG A 654 -5.47 13.70 -14.30
N ALA A 655 -6.32 12.97 -15.00
CA ALA A 655 -6.38 11.53 -14.87
C ALA A 655 -5.22 10.90 -15.66
N VAL A 656 -4.59 9.88 -15.09
CA VAL A 656 -3.51 9.12 -15.70
C VAL A 656 -4.02 7.71 -15.97
N GLY A 657 -3.85 7.21 -17.19
CA GLY A 657 -4.23 5.85 -17.58
C GLY A 657 -3.16 4.83 -17.25
N GLU A 658 -3.46 3.53 -17.45
CA GLU A 658 -2.49 2.45 -17.20
C GLU A 658 -1.20 2.64 -18.01
N LEU A 659 -1.30 3.16 -19.24
CA LEU A 659 -0.15 3.45 -20.13
C LEU A 659 0.50 4.83 -19.90
N TYR A 660 0.25 5.47 -18.75
CA TYR A 660 0.79 6.80 -18.38
C TYR A 660 0.42 7.95 -19.33
N ILE A 661 -0.59 7.75 -20.18
CA ILE A 661 -1.21 8.83 -20.94
C ILE A 661 -2.13 9.62 -20.03
N THR A 662 -2.06 10.94 -20.15
CA THR A 662 -2.86 11.87 -19.33
C THR A 662 -4.07 12.41 -20.09
N SER A 663 -5.13 12.70 -19.34
CA SER A 663 -6.31 13.40 -19.85
C SER A 663 -6.02 14.89 -20.11
N THR A 664 -6.98 15.58 -20.73
CA THR A 664 -7.09 17.05 -20.56
C THR A 664 -7.31 17.39 -19.07
N PRO A 665 -6.87 18.58 -18.59
CA PRO A 665 -6.93 18.89 -17.18
C PRO A 665 -8.32 19.39 -16.74
N ALA A 666 -8.68 19.12 -15.49
CA ALA A 666 -9.60 19.96 -14.73
C ALA A 666 -8.79 21.06 -14.03
N THR A 667 -9.34 22.26 -13.89
CA THR A 667 -8.63 23.42 -13.32
C THR A 667 -9.29 23.94 -12.07
N ALA A 668 -8.47 24.48 -11.16
CA ALA A 668 -8.91 25.27 -10.01
C ALA A 668 -7.97 26.46 -9.81
N VAL A 669 -8.45 27.50 -9.15
CA VAL A 669 -7.67 28.72 -8.86
C VAL A 669 -7.79 29.05 -7.38
N HIS A 670 -6.68 29.42 -6.75
CA HIS A 670 -6.61 29.91 -5.38
C HIS A 670 -6.08 31.35 -5.37
N PRO A 671 -6.86 32.35 -4.93
CA PRO A 671 -6.31 33.67 -4.62
C PRO A 671 -5.45 33.59 -3.36
N TRP A 672 -4.30 34.28 -3.37
CA TRP A 672 -3.37 34.34 -2.23
C TRP A 672 -3.83 35.29 -1.12
#